data_AF-A0AAF0E7Y3-F1
#
_entry.id   AF-A0AAF0E7Y3-F1
#
_cell.length_a   1.000
_cell.length_b   1.000
_cell.length_c   1.000
_cell.angle_alpha   90.00
_cell.angle_beta   90.00
_cell.angle_gamma   90.00
#
_symmetry.space_group_name_H-M   'P 1'
#
loop_
_entity.id
_entity.type
_entity.pdbx_description
1 polymer ?
#
loop_
_entity_poly.entity_id
_entity_poly.type
_entity_poly.pdbx_seq_one_letter_code
_entity_poly.pdbx_strand_id
1 'polypeptide(L)'
;MAGLRTARARWALDPSDAVDRVAWLQTHLDQVQAQPEAERGPWSRRLADAGAGPLEPLLAELARLHAALEQRRADVAAETAMHMQQATQIVPRAVEAIEAAAGDTARLRDEMHSAQRAYEDVCAPAAPDRAASAAALGQVHRLARAKQHMQVSRDMLRAVDAWSLVRSDVSAFLADAQYTRAAERLRHVEASLAPFDAASAYVERQRRVHAELVHDLVHAVTPPLVRAVRDTHIDGILSYADVLACVGQADVFDTLYTATRAEAVQAAWHGAQKAPVPEAVDALGHALVRLVQQDMDLAETVWGHSAYAALALTATLAHLRPPLGAFLQARQAPLPDLVQAYTCLGTHTQTLQTLLARDAPPPRRPTSLSADWRPWLRDAFVPFQQSYRALESAYLADAWRASEAAFESRLGRIWVTSLGQDGAAWTSCVAGIASLLQEQVAQCAALRDAALERMTVLTGGAGAADVRAALASALYEPCVQRLCATMDAVRTRFRQHMRASAPPAARVLQGDDHMDAVHDWDLVRAGVQLLAVARAAHELPQASTDPVRRRPAHALLDGAPGAARLDKSDGPMERVTLAAHQLVLELILAAFRRHLEAYRVHGAWRRAAPSAADARVPVPSFSRSPTEGMVRLGEGLLNLPRLLESLVERELPQFAFQVDLLPFAHEDEAGSRPMRREARALSAQLLTQADGAATAATATDHVLSLWLRSLTRTLLVALEEEVLPQMEQQADYDRAQLAADVDYLGTMASALNASSAPLREWAEVLALSPAQRATLPSTSALRLSAAYRAVAGTH
;
A
#
# COMPACT_ATOMS: atom_id res chain seq x y z
N MET A 1 -5.11 -32.97 -28.99
CA MET A 1 -3.63 -33.01 -28.97
C MET A 1 -3.00 -33.24 -30.35
N ALA A 2 -3.63 -32.84 -31.46
CA ALA A 2 -3.03 -32.90 -32.82
C ALA A 2 -3.02 -31.55 -33.57
N GLY A 3 -3.67 -30.50 -33.06
CA GLY A 3 -3.73 -29.18 -33.72
C GLY A 3 -2.70 -28.14 -33.25
N LEU A 4 -1.86 -28.46 -32.27
CA LEU A 4 -0.93 -27.49 -31.65
C LEU A 4 0.51 -27.55 -32.20
N ARG A 5 0.78 -28.38 -33.21
CA ARG A 5 2.14 -28.59 -33.75
C ARG A 5 2.48 -27.75 -34.99
N THR A 6 1.52 -27.06 -35.60
CA THR A 6 1.78 -26.23 -36.79
C THR A 6 2.04 -24.75 -36.49
N ALA A 7 1.75 -24.26 -35.29
CA ALA A 7 1.93 -22.84 -34.97
C ALA A 7 3.39 -22.45 -34.61
N ARG A 8 4.25 -23.45 -34.35
CA ARG A 8 5.59 -23.21 -33.78
C ARG A 8 6.70 -22.94 -34.80
N ALA A 9 6.38 -22.94 -36.10
CA ALA A 9 7.37 -22.86 -37.18
C ALA A 9 7.47 -21.49 -37.89
N ARG A 10 6.78 -20.43 -37.41
CA ARG A 10 6.79 -19.09 -38.06
C ARG A 10 7.32 -17.95 -37.17
N TRP A 11 8.09 -18.27 -36.13
CA TRP A 11 8.65 -17.27 -35.22
C TRP A 11 10.15 -17.04 -35.48
N ALA A 12 10.50 -16.88 -36.76
CA ALA A 12 11.83 -16.44 -37.18
C ALA A 12 11.70 -15.28 -38.18
N LEU A 13 12.02 -14.08 -37.67
CA LEU A 13 12.53 -12.84 -38.31
C LEU A 13 11.89 -12.32 -39.63
N ASP A 14 11.12 -11.22 -39.53
CA ASP A 14 11.25 -10.00 -40.37
C ASP A 14 10.44 -8.82 -39.75
N PRO A 15 11.02 -7.64 -39.43
CA PRO A 15 10.30 -6.48 -38.90
C PRO A 15 9.36 -5.78 -39.91
N SER A 16 9.40 -6.12 -41.20
CA SER A 16 8.52 -5.53 -42.23
C SER A 16 7.06 -6.01 -42.17
N ASP A 17 6.77 -7.10 -41.45
CA ASP A 17 5.46 -7.78 -41.43
C ASP A 17 4.50 -7.27 -40.34
N ALA A 18 4.84 -6.19 -39.63
CA ALA A 18 4.05 -5.70 -38.49
C ALA A 18 2.64 -5.21 -38.88
N VAL A 19 2.49 -4.64 -40.09
CA VAL A 19 1.20 -4.14 -40.60
C VAL A 19 0.24 -5.30 -40.91
N ASP A 20 0.75 -6.39 -41.46
CA ASP A 20 -0.03 -7.58 -41.81
C ASP A 20 -0.51 -8.33 -40.55
N ARG A 21 0.22 -8.23 -39.44
CA ARG A 21 -0.19 -8.81 -38.16
C ARG A 21 -1.33 -8.06 -37.50
N VAL A 22 -1.36 -6.74 -37.62
CA VAL A 22 -2.47 -5.91 -37.11
C VAL A 22 -3.71 -6.12 -37.98
N ALA A 23 -3.55 -6.17 -39.30
CA ALA A 23 -4.62 -6.50 -40.24
C ALA A 23 -5.16 -7.92 -39.99
N TRP A 24 -4.29 -8.90 -39.76
CA TRP A 24 -4.68 -10.27 -39.40
C TRP A 24 -5.45 -10.32 -38.07
N LEU A 25 -4.96 -9.61 -37.04
CA LEU A 25 -5.62 -9.53 -35.73
C LEU A 25 -6.99 -8.85 -35.81
N GLN A 26 -7.10 -7.76 -36.55
CA GLN A 26 -8.36 -7.05 -36.80
C GLN A 26 -9.33 -7.94 -37.58
N THR A 27 -8.86 -8.62 -38.63
CA THR A 27 -9.70 -9.56 -39.40
C THR A 27 -10.20 -10.72 -38.54
N HIS A 28 -9.38 -11.23 -37.61
CA HIS A 28 -9.79 -12.27 -36.67
C HIS A 28 -10.72 -11.76 -35.57
N LEU A 29 -10.52 -10.54 -35.06
CA LEU A 29 -11.42 -9.92 -34.09
C LEU A 29 -12.79 -9.61 -34.71
N ASP A 30 -12.81 -9.14 -35.95
CA ASP A 30 -14.04 -8.90 -36.71
C ASP A 30 -14.78 -10.22 -37.01
N GLN A 31 -14.05 -11.30 -37.28
CA GLN A 31 -14.64 -12.65 -37.42
C GLN A 31 -15.22 -13.19 -36.10
N VAL A 32 -14.65 -12.83 -34.96
CA VAL A 32 -15.16 -13.19 -33.62
C VAL A 32 -16.37 -12.33 -33.25
N GLN A 33 -16.40 -11.05 -33.63
CA GLN A 33 -17.52 -10.15 -33.39
C GLN A 33 -18.71 -10.39 -34.34
N ALA A 34 -18.47 -10.92 -35.54
CA ALA A 34 -19.51 -11.25 -36.51
C ALA A 34 -20.22 -12.59 -36.24
N GLN A 35 -19.81 -13.36 -35.22
CA GLN A 35 -20.57 -14.54 -34.80
C GLN A 35 -21.83 -14.09 -34.05
N PRO A 36 -23.04 -14.42 -34.55
CA PRO A 36 -24.27 -14.09 -33.85
C PRO A 36 -24.27 -14.82 -32.51
N GLU A 37 -24.75 -14.15 -31.47
CA GLU A 37 -24.93 -14.65 -30.10
C GLU A 37 -25.68 -16.00 -30.10
N ALA A 38 -24.93 -17.10 -30.20
CA ALA A 38 -25.48 -18.43 -30.13
C ALA A 38 -24.51 -19.32 -29.34
N GLU A 39 -25.01 -19.73 -28.18
CA GLU A 39 -24.49 -20.79 -27.32
C GLU A 39 -23.27 -20.45 -26.46
N ARG A 40 -23.56 -20.04 -25.22
CA ARG A 40 -22.62 -20.01 -24.08
C ARG A 40 -21.88 -21.34 -23.99
N GLY A 41 -20.67 -21.37 -24.55
CA GLY A 41 -19.87 -22.58 -24.67
C GLY A 41 -19.32 -23.12 -23.33
N PRO A 42 -18.74 -24.34 -23.35
CA PRO A 42 -18.32 -25.13 -22.19
C PRO A 42 -17.27 -24.47 -21.29
N TRP A 43 -16.68 -23.36 -21.72
CA TRP A 43 -15.76 -22.54 -20.92
C TRP A 43 -16.45 -21.81 -19.77
N SER A 44 -17.67 -21.31 -19.99
CA SER A 44 -18.45 -20.63 -18.95
C SER A 44 -18.80 -21.55 -17.77
N ARG A 45 -19.13 -22.82 -18.05
CA ARG A 45 -19.35 -23.86 -17.03
C ARG A 45 -18.06 -24.22 -16.28
N ARG A 46 -16.94 -24.37 -16.99
CA ARG A 46 -15.64 -24.67 -16.35
C ARG A 46 -15.14 -23.53 -15.46
N LEU A 47 -15.44 -22.27 -15.79
CA LEU A 47 -15.10 -21.13 -14.94
C LEU A 47 -16.00 -21.03 -13.69
N ALA A 48 -17.28 -21.38 -13.82
CA ALA A 48 -18.22 -21.45 -12.70
C ALA A 48 -17.85 -22.57 -11.72
N ASP A 49 -17.43 -23.74 -12.22
CA ASP A 49 -16.93 -24.85 -11.41
C ASP A 49 -15.59 -24.53 -10.71
N ALA A 50 -14.83 -23.54 -11.21
CA ALA A 50 -13.57 -23.09 -10.65
C ALA A 50 -13.71 -21.95 -9.61
N GLY A 51 -14.94 -21.53 -9.26
CA GLY A 51 -15.19 -20.54 -8.22
C GLY A 51 -14.76 -19.10 -8.56
N ALA A 52 -14.60 -18.76 -9.84
CA ALA A 52 -14.33 -17.39 -10.26
C ALA A 52 -15.59 -16.52 -10.03
N GLY A 53 -15.41 -15.36 -9.38
CA GLY A 53 -16.48 -14.41 -9.08
C GLY A 53 -17.21 -13.88 -10.32
N PRO A 54 -18.29 -13.08 -10.14
CA PRO A 54 -19.10 -12.61 -11.25
C PRO A 54 -18.23 -11.85 -12.27
N LEU A 55 -18.28 -12.28 -13.52
CA LEU A 55 -17.52 -11.71 -14.64
C LEU A 55 -18.07 -10.35 -15.13
N GLU A 56 -19.28 -10.00 -14.71
CA GLU A 56 -19.98 -8.76 -15.06
C GLU A 56 -19.18 -7.47 -14.77
N PRO A 57 -18.52 -7.28 -13.61
CA PRO A 57 -17.65 -6.14 -13.38
C PRO A 57 -16.42 -6.09 -14.29
N LEU A 58 -15.85 -7.24 -14.65
CA LEU A 58 -14.69 -7.30 -15.55
C LEU A 58 -15.11 -6.99 -17.00
N LEU A 59 -16.29 -7.44 -17.41
CA LEU A 59 -16.90 -7.10 -18.69
C LEU A 59 -17.28 -5.62 -18.76
N ALA A 60 -17.79 -5.03 -17.67
CA ALA A 60 -18.08 -3.61 -17.59
C ALA A 60 -16.81 -2.75 -17.67
N GLU A 61 -15.73 -3.17 -17.00
CA GLU A 61 -14.46 -2.45 -17.05
C GLU A 61 -13.77 -2.60 -18.42
N LEU A 62 -13.84 -3.78 -19.04
CA LEU A 62 -13.39 -3.99 -20.42
C LEU A 62 -14.21 -3.14 -21.42
N ALA A 63 -15.53 -3.03 -21.23
CA ALA A 63 -16.37 -2.17 -22.06
C ALA A 63 -16.01 -0.68 -21.89
N ARG A 64 -15.70 -0.25 -20.66
CA ARG A 64 -15.24 1.12 -20.37
C ARG A 64 -13.89 1.42 -21.01
N LEU A 65 -12.92 0.50 -20.90
CA LEU A 65 -11.60 0.63 -21.52
C LEU A 65 -11.69 0.60 -23.05
N HIS A 66 -12.56 -0.25 -23.60
CA HIS A 66 -12.83 -0.28 -25.04
C HIS A 66 -13.44 1.04 -25.52
N ALA A 67 -14.42 1.59 -24.81
CA ALA A 67 -14.99 2.91 -25.15
C ALA A 67 -13.95 4.04 -25.06
N ALA A 68 -13.07 4.01 -24.06
CA ALA A 68 -11.98 4.99 -23.92
C ALA A 68 -10.94 4.87 -25.05
N LEU A 69 -10.61 3.64 -25.46
CA LEU A 69 -9.73 3.39 -26.60
C LEU A 69 -10.35 3.81 -27.92
N GLU A 70 -11.64 3.55 -28.12
CA GLU A 70 -12.38 4.01 -29.31
C GLU A 70 -12.43 5.53 -29.37
N GLN A 71 -12.67 6.21 -28.24
CA GLN A 71 -12.63 7.66 -28.17
C GLN A 71 -11.23 8.21 -28.46
N ARG A 72 -10.18 7.63 -27.86
CA ARG A 72 -8.80 8.05 -28.13
C ARG A 72 -8.39 7.78 -29.58
N ARG A 73 -8.88 6.70 -30.19
CA ARG A 73 -8.68 6.37 -31.61
C ARG A 73 -9.38 7.40 -32.50
N ALA A 74 -10.61 7.79 -32.16
CA ALA A 74 -11.36 8.82 -32.88
C ALA A 74 -10.67 10.19 -32.79
N ASP A 75 -10.13 10.57 -31.63
CA ASP A 75 -9.38 11.82 -31.44
C ASP A 75 -8.12 11.85 -32.30
N VAL A 76 -7.33 10.76 -32.28
CA VAL A 76 -6.12 10.65 -33.10
C VAL A 76 -6.46 10.61 -34.60
N ALA A 77 -7.56 9.96 -34.99
CA ALA A 77 -8.05 9.97 -36.37
C ALA A 77 -8.49 11.38 -36.81
N ALA A 78 -9.10 12.16 -35.91
CA ALA A 78 -9.48 13.55 -36.19
C ALA A 78 -8.26 14.49 -36.29
N GLU A 79 -7.28 14.34 -35.39
CA GLU A 79 -6.01 15.08 -35.45
C GLU A 79 -5.25 14.76 -36.73
N THR A 80 -5.11 13.47 -37.06
CA THR A 80 -4.43 13.05 -38.30
C THR A 80 -5.18 13.52 -39.54
N ALA A 81 -6.52 13.45 -39.59
CA ALA A 81 -7.31 14.00 -40.69
C ALA A 81 -7.13 15.53 -40.80
N MET A 82 -7.11 16.26 -39.69
CA MET A 82 -6.85 17.70 -39.66
C MET A 82 -5.45 18.02 -40.21
N HIS A 83 -4.41 17.33 -39.74
CA HIS A 83 -3.04 17.52 -40.23
C HIS A 83 -2.89 17.13 -41.70
N MET A 84 -3.58 16.07 -42.15
CA MET A 84 -3.57 15.63 -43.54
C MET A 84 -4.33 16.63 -44.42
N GLN A 85 -5.42 17.22 -43.94
CA GLN A 85 -6.16 18.28 -44.62
C GLN A 85 -5.35 19.60 -44.68
N GLN A 86 -4.65 19.96 -43.61
CA GLN A 86 -3.71 21.08 -43.58
C GLN A 86 -2.57 20.85 -44.60
N ALA A 87 -1.98 19.64 -44.62
CA ALA A 87 -0.96 19.27 -45.59
C ALA A 87 -1.51 19.29 -47.03
N THR A 88 -2.73 18.80 -47.25
CA THR A 88 -3.40 18.82 -48.56
C THR A 88 -3.69 20.25 -49.05
N GLN A 89 -3.82 21.23 -48.14
CA GLN A 89 -4.01 22.64 -48.51
C GLN A 89 -2.69 23.39 -48.69
N ILE A 90 -1.68 23.09 -47.87
CA ILE A 90 -0.41 23.81 -47.84
C ILE A 90 0.55 23.30 -48.92
N VAL A 91 0.61 21.98 -49.15
CA VAL A 91 1.56 21.37 -50.08
C VAL A 91 1.30 21.79 -51.53
N PRO A 92 0.06 21.81 -52.08
CA PRO A 92 -0.16 22.27 -53.45
C PRO A 92 0.19 23.75 -53.61
N ARG A 93 -0.09 24.60 -52.62
CA ARG A 93 0.31 26.02 -52.65
C ARG A 93 1.82 26.19 -52.58
N ALA A 94 2.51 25.37 -51.80
CA ALA A 94 3.97 25.35 -51.76
C ALA A 94 4.56 24.84 -53.07
N VAL A 95 3.96 23.82 -53.69
CA VAL A 95 4.35 23.30 -55.01
C VAL A 95 4.08 24.33 -56.09
N GLU A 96 2.91 24.97 -56.13
CA GLU A 96 2.60 26.07 -57.04
C GLU A 96 3.54 27.27 -56.83
N ALA A 97 3.90 27.59 -55.59
CA ALA A 97 4.87 28.64 -55.30
C ALA A 97 6.30 28.26 -55.73
N ILE A 98 6.69 26.99 -55.58
CA ILE A 98 7.98 26.46 -56.05
C ILE A 98 8.00 26.36 -57.58
N GLU A 99 6.90 25.98 -58.22
CA GLU A 99 6.77 25.91 -59.68
C GLU A 99 6.67 27.32 -60.29
N ALA A 100 6.00 28.26 -59.63
CA ALA A 100 6.01 29.67 -59.99
C ALA A 100 7.41 30.25 -59.80
N ALA A 101 8.10 29.97 -58.69
CA ALA A 101 9.48 30.40 -58.48
C ALA A 101 10.45 29.70 -59.46
N ALA A 102 10.22 28.44 -59.82
CA ALA A 102 11.00 27.72 -60.82
C ALA A 102 10.74 28.26 -62.23
N GLY A 103 9.48 28.60 -62.54
CA GLY A 103 9.06 29.28 -63.75
C GLY A 103 9.64 30.68 -63.84
N ASP A 104 9.62 31.45 -62.77
CA ASP A 104 10.21 32.78 -62.67
C ASP A 104 11.72 32.72 -62.76
N THR A 105 12.38 31.74 -62.13
CA THR A 105 13.83 31.56 -62.26
C THR A 105 14.23 31.03 -63.64
N ALA A 106 13.39 30.21 -64.31
CA ALA A 106 13.59 29.78 -65.68
C ALA A 106 13.35 30.93 -66.67
N ARG A 107 12.31 31.73 -66.45
CA ARG A 107 11.98 32.92 -67.25
C ARG A 107 13.02 34.01 -67.07
N LEU A 108 13.49 34.24 -65.84
CA LEU A 108 14.62 35.12 -65.54
C LEU A 108 15.90 34.57 -66.18
N ARG A 109 16.11 33.25 -66.19
CA ARG A 109 17.24 32.63 -66.89
C ARG A 109 17.11 32.79 -68.40
N ASP A 110 15.94 32.68 -69.00
CA ASP A 110 15.70 32.88 -70.43
C ASP A 110 15.77 34.37 -70.81
N GLU A 111 15.31 35.27 -69.95
CA GLU A 111 15.48 36.72 -70.06
C GLU A 111 16.96 37.09 -69.90
N MET A 112 17.69 36.46 -68.99
CA MET A 112 19.12 36.69 -68.80
C MET A 112 19.92 36.07 -69.94
N HIS A 113 19.54 34.90 -70.47
CA HIS A 113 20.15 34.33 -71.67
C HIS A 113 19.78 35.08 -72.94
N SER A 114 18.57 35.65 -73.07
CA SER A 114 18.21 36.48 -74.21
C SER A 114 18.81 37.88 -74.11
N ALA A 115 18.96 38.44 -72.91
CA ALA A 115 19.74 39.64 -72.64
C ALA A 115 21.23 39.38 -72.86
N GLN A 116 21.73 38.19 -72.51
CA GLN A 116 23.11 37.78 -72.75
C GLN A 116 23.37 37.47 -74.22
N ARG A 117 22.41 36.89 -74.95
CA ARG A 117 22.45 36.76 -76.41
C ARG A 117 22.28 38.10 -77.12
N ALA A 118 21.46 39.02 -76.61
CA ALA A 118 21.35 40.38 -77.12
C ALA A 118 22.63 41.19 -76.80
N TYR A 119 23.26 40.93 -75.67
CA TYR A 119 24.57 41.46 -75.29
C TYR A 119 25.68 40.85 -76.16
N GLU A 120 25.62 39.56 -76.48
CA GLU A 120 26.52 38.85 -77.39
C GLU A 120 26.31 39.30 -78.85
N ASP A 121 25.07 39.54 -79.31
CA ASP A 121 24.71 40.12 -80.62
C ASP A 121 25.11 41.60 -80.73
N VAL A 122 25.14 42.33 -79.60
CA VAL A 122 25.72 43.68 -79.51
C VAL A 122 27.25 43.63 -79.49
N CYS A 123 27.85 42.53 -79.01
CA CYS A 123 29.31 42.35 -78.88
C CYS A 123 29.98 41.58 -80.04
N ALA A 124 29.23 40.95 -80.96
CA ALA A 124 29.75 40.24 -82.16
C ALA A 124 29.26 40.90 -83.48
N PRO A 125 30.09 40.96 -84.55
CA PRO A 125 30.13 42.11 -85.46
C PRO A 125 29.27 41.93 -86.72
N ALA A 126 28.37 42.88 -86.99
CA ALA A 126 27.83 43.08 -88.35
C ALA A 126 27.59 44.55 -88.75
N ALA A 127 27.94 45.54 -87.91
CA ALA A 127 27.85 46.95 -88.31
C ALA A 127 28.92 47.83 -87.61
N PRO A 128 29.62 48.71 -88.36
CA PRO A 128 30.81 49.43 -87.89
C PRO A 128 30.55 50.48 -86.78
N ASP A 129 29.31 50.95 -86.59
CA ASP A 129 28.98 51.96 -85.57
C ASP A 129 28.76 51.39 -84.15
N ARG A 130 28.63 50.06 -83.98
CA ARG A 130 28.34 49.42 -82.66
C ARG A 130 29.57 48.85 -81.94
N ALA A 131 30.70 48.69 -82.61
CA ALA A 131 31.96 48.23 -82.01
C ALA A 131 32.51 49.20 -80.96
N ALA A 132 32.29 50.51 -81.16
CA ALA A 132 32.64 51.54 -80.19
C ALA A 132 31.80 51.43 -78.89
N SER A 133 30.51 51.10 -78.99
CA SER A 133 29.61 50.94 -77.84
C SER A 133 29.85 49.63 -77.06
N ALA A 134 30.19 48.52 -77.74
CA ALA A 134 30.58 47.27 -77.09
C ALA A 134 31.94 47.39 -76.37
N ALA A 135 32.91 48.07 -76.98
CA ALA A 135 34.18 48.41 -76.32
C ALA A 135 33.95 49.33 -75.11
N ALA A 136 33.05 50.32 -75.22
CA ALA A 136 32.68 51.20 -74.11
C ALA A 136 32.00 50.44 -72.96
N LEU A 137 31.06 49.52 -73.23
CA LEU A 137 30.42 48.70 -72.20
C LEU A 137 31.39 47.71 -71.55
N GLY A 138 32.31 47.11 -72.32
CA GLY A 138 33.41 46.31 -71.77
C GLY A 138 34.41 47.13 -70.94
N GLN A 139 34.61 48.40 -71.27
CA GLN A 139 35.39 49.34 -70.46
C GLN A 139 34.64 49.71 -69.17
N VAL A 140 33.33 49.95 -69.24
CA VAL A 140 32.46 50.24 -68.09
C VAL A 140 32.38 49.04 -67.14
N HIS A 141 32.27 47.81 -67.65
CA HIS A 141 32.28 46.61 -66.80
C HIS A 141 33.65 46.39 -66.14
N ARG A 142 34.76 46.60 -66.85
CA ARG A 142 36.11 46.58 -66.26
C ARG A 142 36.30 47.66 -65.20
N LEU A 143 35.77 48.87 -65.43
CA LEU A 143 35.75 49.96 -64.47
C LEU A 143 34.84 49.65 -63.27
N ALA A 144 33.69 49.02 -63.47
CA ALA A 144 32.79 48.59 -62.40
C ALA A 144 33.44 47.50 -61.53
N ARG A 145 34.10 46.52 -62.15
CA ARG A 145 34.86 45.47 -61.45
C ARG A 145 36.06 46.04 -60.70
N ALA A 146 36.79 46.97 -61.31
CA ALA A 146 37.88 47.68 -60.64
C ALA A 146 37.36 48.52 -59.47
N LYS A 147 36.25 49.24 -59.65
CA LYS A 147 35.57 50.00 -58.58
C LYS A 147 35.13 49.08 -57.45
N GLN A 148 34.54 47.93 -57.75
CA GLN A 148 34.14 46.95 -56.75
C GLN A 148 35.35 46.40 -56.00
N HIS A 149 36.42 46.02 -56.69
CA HIS A 149 37.67 45.57 -56.05
C HIS A 149 38.32 46.67 -55.20
N MET A 150 38.28 47.93 -55.65
CA MET A 150 38.79 49.07 -54.89
C MET A 150 37.93 49.36 -53.66
N GLN A 151 36.60 49.22 -53.76
CA GLN A 151 35.69 49.36 -52.62
C GLN A 151 35.94 48.26 -51.59
N VAL A 152 36.01 47.00 -52.02
CA VAL A 152 36.34 45.86 -51.14
C VAL A 152 37.72 46.03 -50.50
N SER A 153 38.73 46.44 -51.26
CA SER A 153 40.10 46.66 -50.73
C SER A 153 40.15 47.84 -49.75
N ARG A 154 39.46 48.94 -50.04
CA ARG A 154 39.32 50.08 -49.13
C ARG A 154 38.62 49.68 -47.84
N ASP A 155 37.53 48.92 -47.94
CA ASP A 155 36.75 48.48 -46.80
C ASP A 155 37.53 47.44 -45.97
N MET A 156 38.36 46.61 -46.61
CA MET A 156 39.33 45.72 -45.95
C MET A 156 40.43 46.48 -45.20
N LEU A 157 41.02 47.51 -45.81
CA LEU A 157 42.03 48.35 -45.15
C LEU A 157 41.42 49.11 -43.96
N ARG A 158 40.21 49.67 -44.12
CA ARG A 158 39.48 50.31 -43.01
C ARG A 158 39.16 49.34 -41.88
N ALA A 159 38.79 48.10 -42.21
CA ALA A 159 38.59 47.07 -41.21
C ALA A 159 39.92 46.74 -40.51
N VAL A 160 41.01 46.50 -41.24
CA VAL A 160 42.33 46.21 -40.67
C VAL A 160 42.80 47.31 -39.71
N ASP A 161 42.66 48.59 -40.09
CA ASP A 161 42.99 49.71 -39.22
C ASP A 161 42.10 49.73 -37.96
N ALA A 162 40.80 49.51 -38.10
CA ALA A 162 39.89 49.43 -36.95
C ALA A 162 40.27 48.28 -36.01
N TRP A 163 40.55 47.08 -36.52
CA TRP A 163 40.92 45.89 -35.74
C TRP A 163 42.27 46.03 -35.02
N SER A 164 43.20 46.85 -35.54
CA SER A 164 44.51 47.08 -34.92
C SER A 164 44.42 47.81 -33.57
N LEU A 165 43.39 48.65 -33.39
CA LEU A 165 43.17 49.47 -32.19
C LEU A 165 42.16 48.87 -31.21
N VAL A 166 41.37 47.88 -31.63
CA VAL A 166 40.26 47.34 -30.83
C VAL A 166 40.72 46.73 -29.51
N ARG A 167 41.85 46.00 -29.51
CA ARG A 167 42.35 45.38 -28.27
C ARG A 167 42.75 46.45 -27.24
N SER A 168 43.42 47.53 -27.67
CA SER A 168 43.77 48.64 -26.77
C SER A 168 42.55 49.42 -26.32
N ASP A 169 41.63 49.75 -27.24
CA ASP A 169 40.40 50.50 -26.95
C ASP A 169 39.54 49.76 -25.92
N VAL A 170 39.27 48.46 -26.15
CA VAL A 170 38.47 47.63 -25.26
C VAL A 170 39.16 47.49 -23.90
N SER A 171 40.47 47.26 -23.86
CA SER A 171 41.20 47.18 -22.58
C SER A 171 41.14 48.49 -21.76
N ALA A 172 41.18 49.65 -22.43
CA ALA A 172 41.04 50.95 -21.78
C ALA A 172 39.61 51.16 -21.24
N PHE A 173 38.59 50.84 -22.05
CA PHE A 173 37.20 50.93 -21.60
C PHE A 173 36.88 49.99 -20.44
N LEU A 174 37.50 48.80 -20.39
CA LEU A 174 37.38 47.88 -19.26
C LEU A 174 38.04 48.44 -17.99
N ALA A 175 39.22 49.06 -18.10
CA ALA A 175 39.90 49.69 -16.98
C ALA A 175 39.09 50.85 -16.36
N ASP A 176 38.38 51.61 -17.21
CA ASP A 176 37.52 52.72 -16.81
C ASP A 176 36.08 52.30 -16.42
N ALA A 177 35.78 51.00 -16.37
CA ALA A 177 34.45 50.45 -16.12
C ALA A 177 33.33 50.94 -17.08
N GLN A 178 33.70 51.34 -18.30
CA GLN A 178 32.78 51.78 -19.35
C GLN A 178 32.28 50.59 -20.18
N TYR A 179 31.57 49.67 -19.54
CA TYR A 179 31.19 48.38 -20.14
C TYR A 179 30.24 48.50 -21.35
N THR A 180 29.35 49.49 -21.35
CA THR A 180 28.44 49.77 -22.48
C THR A 180 29.20 50.13 -23.75
N ARG A 181 30.17 51.05 -23.64
CA ARG A 181 31.03 51.46 -24.76
C ARG A 181 31.92 50.33 -25.25
N ALA A 182 32.44 49.51 -24.34
CA ALA A 182 33.20 48.31 -24.71
C ALA A 182 32.34 47.33 -25.52
N ALA A 183 31.10 47.06 -25.08
CA ALA A 183 30.17 46.18 -25.79
C ALA A 183 29.74 46.73 -27.16
N GLU A 184 29.40 48.02 -27.25
CA GLU A 184 29.07 48.68 -28.52
C GLU A 184 30.25 48.63 -29.51
N ARG A 185 31.47 48.84 -29.01
CA ARG A 185 32.69 48.75 -29.82
C ARG A 185 32.89 47.33 -30.36
N LEU A 186 32.74 46.31 -29.52
CA LEU A 186 32.84 44.90 -29.93
C LEU A 186 31.77 44.55 -30.98
N ARG A 187 30.52 44.94 -30.75
CA ARG A 187 29.42 44.74 -31.71
C ARG A 187 29.67 45.43 -33.05
N HIS A 188 30.16 46.67 -33.04
CA HIS A 188 30.49 47.39 -34.28
C HIS A 188 31.63 46.69 -35.04
N VAL A 189 32.61 46.17 -34.31
CA VAL A 189 33.77 45.49 -34.87
C VAL A 189 33.37 44.12 -35.44
N GLU A 190 32.47 43.40 -34.79
CA GLU A 190 31.84 42.19 -35.33
C GLU A 190 31.03 42.49 -36.61
N ALA A 191 30.21 43.54 -36.60
CA ALA A 191 29.44 43.97 -37.77
C ALA A 191 30.35 44.35 -38.96
N SER A 192 31.55 44.89 -38.68
CA SER A 192 32.53 45.19 -39.71
C SER A 192 33.07 43.96 -40.44
N LEU A 193 32.92 42.75 -39.86
CA LEU A 193 33.33 41.49 -40.50
C LEU A 193 32.27 40.92 -41.45
N ALA A 194 31.02 41.38 -41.39
CA ALA A 194 29.90 40.85 -42.18
C ALA A 194 30.09 40.94 -43.72
N PRO A 195 30.76 41.96 -44.30
CA PRO A 195 30.99 42.05 -45.74
C PRO A 195 32.04 41.06 -46.29
N PHE A 196 32.81 40.38 -45.43
CA PHE A 196 33.91 39.52 -45.83
C PHE A 196 33.51 38.05 -45.88
N ASP A 197 34.18 37.28 -46.73
CA ASP A 197 34.00 35.84 -46.83
C ASP A 197 34.36 35.16 -45.50
N ALA A 198 33.39 34.43 -44.95
CA ALA A 198 33.52 33.70 -43.69
C ALA A 198 34.60 32.60 -43.76
N ALA A 199 34.94 32.11 -44.95
CA ALA A 199 35.98 31.11 -45.16
C ALA A 199 37.41 31.70 -45.22
N SER A 200 37.56 33.03 -45.12
CA SER A 200 38.88 33.66 -45.16
C SER A 200 39.65 33.48 -43.84
N ALA A 201 40.93 33.10 -43.94
CA ALA A 201 41.82 32.92 -42.78
C ALA A 201 41.99 34.21 -41.93
N TYR A 202 41.77 35.38 -42.54
CA TYR A 202 41.75 36.66 -41.84
C TYR A 202 40.52 36.80 -40.92
N VAL A 203 39.31 36.53 -41.44
CA VAL A 203 38.07 36.61 -40.66
C VAL A 203 38.08 35.59 -39.51
N GLU A 204 38.59 34.39 -39.75
CA GLU A 204 38.74 33.36 -38.70
C GLU A 204 39.65 33.84 -37.55
N ARG A 205 40.80 34.45 -37.88
CA ARG A 205 41.70 35.03 -36.87
C ARG A 205 41.05 36.17 -36.09
N GLN A 206 40.34 37.07 -36.77
CA GLN A 206 39.67 38.20 -36.10
C GLN A 206 38.48 37.75 -35.25
N ARG A 207 37.72 36.74 -35.67
CA ARG A 207 36.66 36.13 -34.85
C ARG A 207 37.21 35.50 -33.57
N ARG A 208 38.41 34.89 -33.62
CA ARG A 208 39.08 34.40 -32.42
C ARG A 208 39.44 35.53 -31.47
N VAL A 209 40.02 36.62 -31.97
CA VAL A 209 40.34 37.81 -31.16
C VAL A 209 39.08 38.45 -30.58
N HIS A 210 37.99 38.51 -31.35
CA HIS A 210 36.69 38.94 -30.87
C HIS A 210 36.23 38.09 -29.69
N ALA A 211 36.22 36.76 -29.84
CA ALA A 211 35.81 35.85 -28.79
C ALA A 211 36.66 36.00 -27.51
N GLU A 212 37.98 36.21 -27.63
CA GLU A 212 38.86 36.52 -26.49
C GLU A 212 38.43 37.82 -25.78
N LEU A 213 38.19 38.90 -26.52
CA LEU A 213 37.79 40.19 -25.95
C LEU A 213 36.36 40.17 -25.36
N VAL A 214 35.46 39.39 -25.97
CA VAL A 214 34.13 39.13 -25.41
C VAL A 214 34.26 38.38 -24.08
N HIS A 215 35.13 37.38 -24.01
CA HIS A 215 35.41 36.66 -22.76
C HIS A 215 35.98 37.59 -21.69
N ASP A 216 36.93 38.46 -22.04
CA ASP A 216 37.50 39.46 -21.11
C ASP A 216 36.43 40.44 -20.59
N LEU A 217 35.54 40.92 -21.47
CA LEU A 217 34.40 41.76 -21.09
C LEU A 217 33.45 41.04 -20.14
N VAL A 218 33.06 39.79 -20.44
CA VAL A 218 32.20 38.97 -19.59
C VAL A 218 32.84 38.77 -18.21
N HIS A 219 34.15 38.49 -18.16
CA HIS A 219 34.87 38.37 -16.89
C HIS A 219 34.89 39.67 -16.09
N ALA A 220 35.04 40.81 -16.74
CA ALA A 220 35.03 42.13 -16.08
C ALA A 220 33.63 42.54 -15.58
N VAL A 221 32.56 42.20 -16.31
CA VAL A 221 31.16 42.52 -15.96
C VAL A 221 30.58 41.57 -14.90
N THR A 222 31.12 40.35 -14.77
CA THR A 222 30.60 39.34 -13.83
C THR A 222 30.58 39.81 -12.36
N PRO A 223 31.70 40.29 -11.76
CA PRO A 223 31.69 40.76 -10.36
C PRO A 223 30.73 41.93 -10.06
N PRO A 224 30.67 43.02 -10.87
CA PRO A 224 29.73 44.10 -10.61
C PRO A 224 28.28 43.69 -10.85
N LEU A 225 28.00 42.78 -11.78
CA LEU A 225 26.67 42.20 -11.97
C LEU A 225 26.22 41.40 -10.73
N VAL A 226 27.05 40.48 -10.23
CA VAL A 226 26.74 39.69 -9.03
C VAL A 226 26.47 40.60 -7.82
N ARG A 227 27.27 41.66 -7.64
CA ARG A 227 27.04 42.65 -6.58
C ARG A 227 25.70 43.39 -6.77
N ALA A 228 25.40 43.86 -7.97
CA ALA A 228 24.13 44.53 -8.26
C ALA A 228 22.91 43.63 -7.99
N VAL A 229 23.02 42.33 -8.30
CA VAL A 229 21.96 41.34 -8.01
C VAL A 229 21.80 41.10 -6.51
N ARG A 230 22.90 41.04 -5.74
CA ARG A 230 22.85 40.92 -4.27
C ARG A 230 22.24 42.15 -3.60
N ASP A 231 22.61 43.34 -4.07
CA ASP A 231 22.14 44.62 -3.54
C ASP A 231 20.74 45.00 -4.07
N THR A 232 20.13 44.18 -4.92
CA THR A 232 18.83 44.43 -5.58
C THR A 232 18.78 45.77 -6.35
N HIS A 233 19.92 46.18 -6.93
CA HIS A 233 20.02 47.43 -7.68
C HIS A 233 19.54 47.27 -9.13
N ILE A 234 18.25 47.55 -9.36
CA ILE A 234 17.54 47.29 -10.63
C ILE A 234 18.23 47.94 -11.84
N ASP A 235 18.59 49.22 -11.75
CA ASP A 235 19.20 49.96 -12.87
C ASP A 235 20.55 49.36 -13.30
N GLY A 236 21.36 48.93 -12.33
CA GLY A 236 22.61 48.23 -12.60
C GLY A 236 22.40 46.87 -13.25
N ILE A 237 21.43 46.08 -12.75
CA ILE A 237 21.08 44.76 -13.30
C ILE A 237 20.66 44.90 -14.78
N LEU A 238 19.77 45.85 -15.09
CA LEU A 238 19.31 46.11 -16.46
C LEU A 238 20.46 46.57 -17.36
N SER A 239 21.29 47.50 -16.89
CA SER A 239 22.44 47.99 -17.66
C SER A 239 23.43 46.88 -17.99
N TYR A 240 23.78 46.01 -17.03
CA TYR A 240 24.67 44.88 -17.27
C TYR A 240 24.03 43.80 -18.13
N ALA A 241 22.72 43.58 -18.02
CA ALA A 241 21.97 42.68 -18.90
C ALA A 241 21.99 43.15 -20.36
N ASP A 242 21.82 44.46 -20.59
CA ASP A 242 21.89 45.05 -21.93
C ASP A 242 23.29 44.95 -22.53
N VAL A 243 24.35 45.15 -21.72
CA VAL A 243 25.75 44.95 -22.13
C VAL A 243 25.98 43.52 -22.61
N LEU A 244 25.53 42.52 -21.85
CA LEU A 244 25.70 41.11 -22.20
C LEU A 244 24.85 40.71 -23.42
N ALA A 245 23.62 41.23 -23.52
CA ALA A 245 22.75 41.03 -24.68
C ALA A 245 23.34 41.65 -25.96
N CYS A 246 23.98 42.83 -25.86
CA CYS A 246 24.62 43.51 -27.00
C CYS A 246 25.73 42.67 -27.67
N VAL A 247 26.35 41.76 -26.91
CA VAL A 247 27.47 40.91 -27.36
C VAL A 247 27.00 39.46 -27.58
N GLY A 248 25.69 39.20 -27.53
CA GLY A 248 25.12 37.86 -27.74
C GLY A 248 25.39 36.87 -26.61
N GLN A 249 25.64 37.34 -25.38
CA GLN A 249 25.91 36.51 -24.19
C GLN A 249 24.76 36.60 -23.16
N ALA A 250 23.51 36.60 -23.62
CA ALA A 250 22.33 36.72 -22.75
C ALA A 250 22.23 35.54 -21.76
N ASP A 251 22.60 34.34 -22.18
CA ASP A 251 22.53 33.10 -21.41
C ASP A 251 23.48 33.11 -20.19
N VAL A 252 24.59 33.86 -20.29
CA VAL A 252 25.52 34.08 -19.17
C VAL A 252 24.86 34.92 -18.08
N PHE A 253 24.08 35.93 -18.46
CA PHE A 253 23.30 36.72 -17.50
C PHE A 253 22.27 35.85 -16.76
N ASP A 254 21.51 35.03 -17.49
CA ASP A 254 20.52 34.10 -16.90
C ASP A 254 21.18 33.18 -15.86
N THR A 255 22.34 32.62 -16.20
CA THR A 255 23.10 31.72 -15.31
C THR A 255 23.63 32.45 -14.08
N LEU A 256 24.24 33.62 -14.25
CA LEU A 256 24.80 34.40 -13.14
C LEU A 256 23.70 34.95 -12.22
N TYR A 257 22.60 35.42 -12.79
CA TYR A 257 21.45 35.90 -12.04
C TYR A 257 20.86 34.76 -11.20
N THR A 258 20.50 33.64 -11.82
CA THR A 258 19.90 32.50 -11.11
C THR A 258 20.84 31.92 -10.06
N ALA A 259 22.15 31.79 -10.36
CA ALA A 259 23.14 31.34 -9.40
C ALA A 259 23.26 32.28 -8.19
N THR A 260 23.27 33.60 -8.42
CA THR A 260 23.38 34.60 -7.33
C THR A 260 22.12 34.61 -6.46
N ARG A 261 20.92 34.51 -7.07
CA ARG A 261 19.66 34.45 -6.30
C ARG A 261 19.52 33.15 -5.51
N ALA A 262 20.06 32.04 -6.01
CA ALA A 262 20.08 30.76 -5.33
C ALA A 262 21.00 30.73 -4.09
N GLU A 263 21.96 31.66 -3.94
CA GLU A 263 22.92 31.68 -2.83
C GLU A 263 22.23 31.71 -1.46
N ALA A 264 21.17 32.52 -1.30
CA ALA A 264 20.43 32.63 -0.04
C ALA A 264 19.71 31.33 0.32
N VAL A 265 19.12 30.65 -0.67
CA VAL A 265 18.46 29.35 -0.48
C VAL A 265 19.50 28.29 -0.16
N GLN A 266 20.63 28.28 -0.86
CA GLN A 266 21.73 27.35 -0.66
C GLN A 266 22.37 27.51 0.74
N ALA A 267 22.52 28.75 1.23
CA ALA A 267 23.01 29.04 2.57
C ALA A 267 22.02 28.60 3.65
N ALA A 268 20.73 28.92 3.48
CA ALA A 268 19.68 28.47 4.40
C ALA A 268 19.60 26.94 4.46
N TRP A 269 19.68 26.27 3.30
CA TRP A 269 19.72 24.82 3.20
C TRP A 269 20.93 24.23 3.90
N HIS A 270 22.12 24.80 3.70
CA HIS A 270 23.33 24.33 4.37
C HIS A 270 23.28 24.45 5.90
N GLY A 271 22.69 25.54 6.42
CA GLY A 271 22.43 25.69 7.85
C GLY A 271 21.42 24.68 8.39
N ALA A 272 20.35 24.41 7.63
CA ALA A 272 19.25 23.54 8.01
C ALA A 272 19.61 22.04 8.00
N GLN A 273 20.65 21.63 7.26
CA GLN A 273 21.06 20.22 7.14
C GLN A 273 21.35 19.51 8.47
N LYS A 274 21.69 20.25 9.54
CA LYS A 274 21.96 19.69 10.87
C LYS A 274 20.69 19.35 11.66
N ALA A 275 19.60 20.04 11.36
CA ALA A 275 18.31 19.87 12.04
C ALA A 275 17.66 18.50 11.70
N PRO A 276 16.67 18.05 12.49
CA PRO A 276 15.80 16.95 12.10
C PRO A 276 15.24 17.13 10.69
N VAL A 277 14.98 16.02 9.99
CA VAL A 277 14.50 16.05 8.60
C VAL A 277 13.27 16.94 8.39
N PRO A 278 12.20 16.90 9.21
CA PRO A 278 11.04 17.76 9.00
C PRO A 278 11.39 19.26 9.12
N GLU A 279 12.21 19.64 10.10
CA GLU A 279 12.65 21.02 10.28
C GLU A 279 13.55 21.50 9.13
N ALA A 280 14.42 20.61 8.64
CA ALA A 280 15.30 20.93 7.51
C ALA A 280 14.51 21.19 6.22
N VAL A 281 13.51 20.34 5.95
CA VAL A 281 12.63 20.47 4.78
C VAL A 281 11.72 21.69 4.91
N ASP A 282 11.23 21.98 6.11
CA ASP A 282 10.45 23.18 6.38
C ASP A 282 11.27 24.47 6.15
N ALA A 283 12.51 24.51 6.63
CA ALA A 283 13.42 25.64 6.38
C ALA A 283 13.73 25.83 4.89
N LEU A 284 13.91 24.74 4.13
CA LEU A 284 14.05 24.79 2.68
C LEU A 284 12.79 25.36 2.02
N GLY A 285 11.61 24.86 2.38
CA GLY A 285 10.33 25.35 1.87
C GLY A 285 10.15 26.85 2.09
N HIS A 286 10.42 27.34 3.30
CA HIS A 286 10.40 28.77 3.63
C HIS A 286 11.40 29.57 2.78
N ALA A 287 12.60 29.05 2.55
CA ALA A 287 13.60 29.73 1.73
C ALA A 287 13.17 29.82 0.25
N LEU A 288 12.55 28.77 -0.29
CA LEU A 288 12.00 28.75 -1.65
C LEU A 288 10.82 29.71 -1.81
N VAL A 289 9.89 29.74 -0.84
CA VAL A 289 8.76 30.69 -0.84
C VAL A 289 9.28 32.12 -0.81
N ARG A 290 10.27 32.40 0.05
CA ARG A 290 10.88 33.74 0.14
C ARG A 290 11.57 34.15 -1.15
N LEU A 291 12.31 33.23 -1.80
CA LEU A 291 12.93 33.47 -3.10
C LEU A 291 11.88 33.91 -4.12
N VAL A 292 10.79 33.14 -4.28
CA VAL A 292 9.72 33.47 -5.23
C VAL A 292 9.05 34.80 -4.88
N GLN A 293 8.74 35.06 -3.61
CA GLN A 293 8.14 36.33 -3.19
C GLN A 293 9.02 37.53 -3.56
N GLN A 294 10.33 37.46 -3.31
CA GLN A 294 11.27 38.52 -3.66
C GLN A 294 11.43 38.66 -5.17
N ASP A 295 11.52 37.54 -5.88
CA ASP A 295 11.72 37.54 -7.33
C ASP A 295 10.46 37.92 -8.10
N MET A 296 9.26 37.80 -7.54
CA MET A 296 8.03 38.24 -8.24
C MET A 296 8.03 39.75 -8.50
N ASP A 297 8.44 40.56 -7.53
CA ASP A 297 8.51 42.03 -7.68
C ASP A 297 9.66 42.44 -8.63
N LEU A 298 10.79 41.74 -8.54
CA LEU A 298 11.97 41.97 -9.38
C LEU A 298 11.81 41.40 -10.80
N ALA A 299 11.08 40.32 -11.00
CA ALA A 299 10.90 39.67 -12.29
C ALA A 299 10.02 40.49 -13.23
N GLU A 300 9.00 41.17 -12.70
CA GLU A 300 8.18 42.07 -13.50
C GLU A 300 9.00 43.24 -14.05
N THR A 301 9.96 43.76 -13.27
CA THR A 301 10.81 44.89 -13.67
C THR A 301 11.99 44.48 -14.55
N VAL A 302 12.65 43.36 -14.25
CA VAL A 302 13.85 42.90 -14.98
C VAL A 302 13.49 42.08 -16.22
N TRP A 303 12.43 41.28 -16.16
CA TRP A 303 12.05 40.30 -17.19
C TRP A 303 10.67 40.53 -17.81
N GLY A 304 9.82 41.33 -17.17
CA GLY A 304 8.46 41.65 -17.65
C GLY A 304 7.41 40.55 -17.51
N HIS A 305 7.73 39.39 -16.89
CA HIS A 305 6.84 38.22 -16.83
C HIS A 305 7.01 37.41 -15.53
N SER A 306 5.91 37.00 -14.91
CA SER A 306 5.90 36.13 -13.71
C SER A 306 6.45 34.71 -13.94
N ALA A 307 6.47 34.25 -15.21
CA ALA A 307 7.03 32.95 -15.58
C ALA A 307 8.52 32.80 -15.22
N TYR A 308 9.26 33.92 -15.10
CA TYR A 308 10.68 33.88 -14.75
C TYR A 308 10.91 33.41 -13.30
N ALA A 309 10.03 33.77 -12.35
CA ALA A 309 10.15 33.29 -10.97
C ALA A 309 10.05 31.76 -10.88
N ALA A 310 9.25 31.13 -11.74
CA ALA A 310 9.19 29.67 -11.86
C ALA A 310 10.48 29.07 -12.44
N LEU A 311 11.10 29.73 -13.43
CA LEU A 311 12.38 29.30 -14.00
C LEU A 311 13.53 29.41 -12.99
N ALA A 312 13.59 30.52 -12.24
CA ALA A 312 14.58 30.73 -11.18
C ALA A 312 14.43 29.69 -10.06
N LEU A 313 13.19 29.34 -9.70
CA LEU A 313 12.89 28.26 -8.77
C LEU A 313 13.40 26.90 -9.30
N THR A 314 13.12 26.56 -10.56
CA THR A 314 13.63 25.31 -11.17
C THR A 314 15.16 25.27 -11.18
N ALA A 315 15.83 26.37 -11.59
CA ALA A 315 17.28 26.47 -11.60
C ALA A 315 17.88 26.27 -10.19
N THR A 316 17.28 26.91 -9.18
CA THR A 316 17.70 26.79 -7.78
C THR A 316 17.60 25.35 -7.30
N LEU A 317 16.51 24.66 -7.60
CA LEU A 317 16.32 23.25 -7.23
C LEU A 317 17.29 22.31 -7.95
N ALA A 318 17.57 22.56 -9.24
CA ALA A 318 18.53 21.78 -10.02
C ALA A 318 19.97 21.88 -9.47
N HIS A 319 20.32 23.04 -8.91
CA HIS A 319 21.65 23.32 -8.36
C HIS A 319 21.74 23.18 -6.84
N LEU A 320 20.69 22.72 -6.16
CA LEU A 320 20.70 22.52 -4.71
C LEU A 320 21.78 21.50 -4.29
N ARG A 321 22.58 21.83 -3.27
CA ARG A 321 23.66 20.97 -2.77
C ARG A 321 23.58 20.69 -1.25
N PRO A 322 23.50 19.43 -0.81
CA PRO A 322 23.13 18.25 -1.60
C PRO A 322 21.68 18.39 -2.12
N PRO A 323 21.29 17.68 -3.20
CA PRO A 323 19.91 17.66 -3.64
C PRO A 323 19.01 17.02 -2.57
N LEU A 324 17.75 17.43 -2.51
CA LEU A 324 16.80 17.01 -1.47
C LEU A 324 16.71 15.47 -1.33
N GLY A 325 16.60 14.75 -2.46
CA GLY A 325 16.56 13.28 -2.46
C GLY A 325 17.82 12.65 -1.85
N ALA A 326 19.02 13.16 -2.16
CA ALA A 326 20.26 12.63 -1.59
C ALA A 326 20.38 12.92 -0.09
N PHE A 327 19.90 14.09 0.36
CA PHE A 327 19.83 14.40 1.79
C PHE A 327 18.91 13.42 2.53
N LEU A 328 17.70 13.19 2.03
CA LEU A 328 16.74 12.28 2.65
C LEU A 328 17.29 10.85 2.73
N GLN A 329 17.90 10.37 1.63
CA GLN A 329 18.50 9.03 1.57
C GLN A 329 19.67 8.87 2.55
N ALA A 330 20.54 9.88 2.68
CA ALA A 330 21.67 9.84 3.58
C ALA A 330 21.27 9.90 5.06
N ARG A 331 20.16 10.59 5.38
CA ARG A 331 19.70 10.76 6.77
C ARG A 331 19.01 9.51 7.36
N GLN A 332 18.40 8.67 6.53
CA GLN A 332 17.64 7.48 6.96
C GLN A 332 16.67 7.76 8.13
N ALA A 333 15.90 8.85 8.02
CA ALA A 333 14.96 9.26 9.06
C ALA A 333 13.83 8.23 9.25
N PRO A 334 13.25 8.13 10.46
CA PRO A 334 12.12 7.26 10.70
C PRO A 334 10.91 7.70 9.87
N LEU A 335 10.02 6.75 9.56
CA LEU A 335 8.90 7.00 8.65
C LEU A 335 7.98 8.17 9.08
N PRO A 336 7.63 8.37 10.36
CA PRO A 336 6.83 9.54 10.77
C PRO A 336 7.49 10.88 10.41
N ASP A 337 8.80 11.00 10.57
CA ASP A 337 9.55 12.22 10.25
C ASP A 337 9.55 12.49 8.74
N LEU A 338 9.65 11.43 7.92
CA LEU A 338 9.53 11.54 6.46
C LEU A 338 8.13 11.98 6.03
N VAL A 339 7.09 11.43 6.66
CA VAL A 339 5.69 11.81 6.40
C VAL A 339 5.42 13.26 6.80
N GLN A 340 5.96 13.68 7.95
CA GLN A 340 5.88 15.07 8.40
C GLN A 340 6.61 16.01 7.43
N ALA A 341 7.83 15.66 7.02
CA ALA A 341 8.59 16.43 6.04
C ALA A 341 7.84 16.56 4.70
N TYR A 342 7.23 15.46 4.22
CA TYR A 342 6.40 15.48 3.01
C TYR A 342 5.18 16.40 3.15
N THR A 343 4.54 16.39 4.33
CA THR A 343 3.39 17.25 4.63
C THR A 343 3.78 18.72 4.63
N CYS A 344 4.87 19.09 5.32
CA CYS A 344 5.41 20.46 5.34
C CYS A 344 5.79 20.92 3.93
N LEU A 345 6.46 20.06 3.16
CA LEU A 345 6.80 20.38 1.78
C LEU A 345 5.53 20.61 0.94
N GLY A 346 4.51 19.77 1.10
CA GLY A 346 3.21 19.93 0.48
C GLY A 346 2.59 21.30 0.74
N THR A 347 2.61 21.78 1.99
CA THR A 347 2.09 23.13 2.32
C THR A 347 2.86 24.24 1.61
N HIS A 348 4.20 24.16 1.58
CA HIS A 348 5.03 25.15 0.88
C HIS A 348 4.81 25.11 -0.64
N THR A 349 4.68 23.92 -1.22
CA THR A 349 4.39 23.78 -2.65
C THR A 349 3.04 24.37 -3.04
N GLN A 350 2.02 24.26 -2.18
CA GLN A 350 0.73 24.91 -2.40
C GLN A 350 0.88 26.44 -2.39
N THR A 351 1.62 26.99 -1.41
CA THR A 351 1.92 28.43 -1.39
C THR A 351 2.65 28.89 -2.64
N LEU A 352 3.71 28.18 -3.06
CA LEU A 352 4.44 28.47 -4.30
C LEU A 352 3.53 28.44 -5.52
N GLN A 353 2.65 27.45 -5.62
CA GLN A 353 1.71 27.35 -6.72
C GLN A 353 0.72 28.52 -6.75
N THR A 354 0.20 28.96 -5.59
CA THR A 354 -0.70 30.13 -5.52
C THR A 354 0.00 31.42 -5.93
N LEU A 355 1.29 31.58 -5.60
CA LEU A 355 2.09 32.75 -5.98
C LEU A 355 2.38 32.77 -7.49
N LEU A 356 2.63 31.60 -8.08
CA LEU A 356 3.02 31.44 -9.49
C LEU A 356 1.82 31.30 -10.46
N ALA A 357 0.59 31.07 -9.97
CA ALA A 357 -0.61 30.85 -10.80
C ALA A 357 -1.15 32.10 -11.53
N ARG A 358 -0.48 33.25 -11.45
CA ARG A 358 -0.88 34.46 -12.19
C ARG A 358 -0.61 34.28 -13.68
N ASP A 359 -1.63 34.53 -14.52
CA ASP A 359 -1.54 34.43 -15.98
C ASP A 359 -0.28 35.12 -16.51
N ALA A 360 0.62 34.32 -17.08
CA ALA A 360 1.88 34.79 -17.63
C ALA A 360 1.88 34.53 -19.15
N PRO A 361 2.20 35.54 -19.98
CA PRO A 361 2.54 35.29 -21.38
C PRO A 361 3.71 34.30 -21.50
N PRO A 362 3.83 33.55 -22.60
CA PRO A 362 4.98 32.66 -22.83
C PRO A 362 6.30 33.45 -22.75
N PRO A 363 7.39 32.82 -22.28
CA PRO A 363 8.66 33.50 -22.10
C PRO A 363 9.14 34.09 -23.45
N ARG A 364 9.55 35.36 -23.44
CA ARG A 364 10.02 36.07 -24.65
C ARG A 364 11.35 35.51 -25.18
N ARG A 365 12.06 34.71 -24.39
CA ARG A 365 13.32 34.06 -24.76
C ARG A 365 13.19 32.55 -24.62
N PRO A 366 13.68 31.77 -25.60
CA PRO A 366 13.78 30.32 -25.47
C PRO A 366 14.77 30.00 -24.34
N THR A 367 14.31 29.27 -23.33
CA THR A 367 15.14 28.77 -22.24
C THR A 367 15.18 27.24 -22.32
N SER A 368 16.31 26.64 -21.95
CA SER A 368 16.46 25.18 -21.88
C SER A 368 15.82 24.58 -20.62
N LEU A 369 15.50 25.43 -19.64
CA LEU A 369 14.92 25.04 -18.36
C LEU A 369 13.39 25.06 -18.44
N SER A 370 12.77 24.02 -17.89
CA SER A 370 11.32 23.97 -17.74
C SER A 370 10.85 24.84 -16.57
N ALA A 371 9.71 25.50 -16.72
CA ALA A 371 9.02 26.15 -15.61
C ALA A 371 8.40 25.13 -14.62
N ASP A 372 8.43 23.83 -14.94
CA ASP A 372 8.00 22.76 -14.03
C ASP A 372 9.06 22.44 -12.98
N TRP A 373 8.95 23.11 -11.84
CA TRP A 373 9.76 22.88 -10.64
C TRP A 373 9.28 21.69 -9.80
N ARG A 374 8.01 21.27 -9.93
CA ARG A 374 7.35 20.23 -9.12
C ARG A 374 8.08 18.88 -9.09
N PRO A 375 8.59 18.33 -10.22
CA PRO A 375 9.28 17.04 -10.22
C PRO A 375 10.48 16.99 -9.28
N TRP A 376 11.24 18.09 -9.16
CA TRP A 376 12.42 18.16 -8.28
C TRP A 376 12.10 17.93 -6.80
N LEU A 377 10.89 18.29 -6.37
CA LEU A 377 10.42 18.11 -4.99
C LEU A 377 9.69 16.78 -4.80
N ARG A 378 8.84 16.39 -5.76
CA ARG A 378 8.10 15.12 -5.71
C ARG A 378 9.04 13.92 -5.81
N ASP A 379 9.94 13.93 -6.78
CA ASP A 379 10.77 12.76 -7.12
C ASP A 379 11.79 12.46 -6.00
N ALA A 380 12.04 13.39 -5.08
CA ALA A 380 12.82 13.18 -3.87
C ALA A 380 12.19 12.14 -2.91
N PHE A 381 10.86 11.98 -2.94
CA PHE A 381 10.12 11.06 -2.05
C PHE A 381 9.77 9.71 -2.70
N VAL A 382 9.86 9.62 -4.03
CA VAL A 382 9.53 8.40 -4.79
C VAL A 382 10.25 7.14 -4.29
N PRO A 383 11.55 7.16 -3.94
CA PRO A 383 12.23 5.96 -3.40
C PRO A 383 11.60 5.45 -2.10
N PHE A 384 11.09 6.34 -1.25
CA PHE A 384 10.43 6.00 0.02
C PHE A 384 9.00 5.52 -0.21
N GLN A 385 8.30 6.06 -1.21
CA GLN A 385 6.99 5.57 -1.64
C GLN A 385 7.10 4.13 -2.19
N GLN A 386 8.12 3.84 -2.99
CA GLN A 386 8.37 2.50 -3.54
C GLN A 386 8.78 1.47 -2.48
N SER A 387 9.47 1.91 -1.42
CA SER A 387 9.90 1.07 -0.30
C SER A 387 8.99 1.18 0.93
N TYR A 388 7.78 1.75 0.76
CA TYR A 388 6.88 2.10 1.86
C TYR A 388 6.56 0.91 2.77
N ARG A 389 6.28 -0.27 2.18
CA ARG A 389 6.03 -1.50 2.95
C ARG A 389 7.13 -1.80 3.95
N ALA A 390 8.39 -1.75 3.53
CA ALA A 390 9.53 -2.10 4.37
C ALA A 390 9.70 -1.08 5.51
N LEU A 391 9.55 0.21 5.20
CA LEU A 391 9.64 1.29 6.18
C LEU A 391 8.51 1.20 7.22
N GLU A 392 7.27 0.97 6.78
CA GLU A 392 6.11 0.87 7.66
C GLU A 392 6.17 -0.41 8.51
N SER A 393 6.57 -1.55 7.93
CA SER A 393 6.81 -2.79 8.68
C SER A 393 7.87 -2.62 9.77
N ALA A 394 8.99 -1.99 9.47
CA ALA A 394 10.06 -1.76 10.44
C ALA A 394 9.57 -0.85 11.59
N TYR A 395 8.93 0.27 11.24
CA TYR A 395 8.38 1.22 12.21
C TYR A 395 7.33 0.58 13.12
N LEU A 396 6.36 -0.15 12.57
CA LEU A 396 5.33 -0.84 13.34
C LEU A 396 5.93 -1.89 14.28
N ALA A 397 6.90 -2.66 13.80
CA ALA A 397 7.57 -3.67 14.61
C ALA A 397 8.36 -3.04 15.77
N ASP A 398 9.04 -1.91 15.56
CA ASP A 398 9.74 -1.17 16.62
C ASP A 398 8.74 -0.56 17.62
N ALA A 399 7.67 0.08 17.13
CA ALA A 399 6.64 0.69 17.97
C ALA A 399 5.92 -0.34 18.86
N TRP A 400 5.63 -1.54 18.32
CA TRP A 400 5.02 -2.62 19.09
C TRP A 400 5.99 -3.26 20.11
N ARG A 401 7.26 -3.42 19.74
CA ARG A 401 8.31 -3.90 20.67
C ARG A 401 8.55 -2.91 21.81
N ALA A 402 8.48 -1.60 21.55
CA ALA A 402 8.63 -0.58 22.58
C ALA A 402 7.54 -0.66 23.68
N SER A 403 6.36 -1.25 23.39
CA SER A 403 5.30 -1.44 24.39
C SER A 403 5.47 -2.70 25.25
N GLU A 404 6.37 -3.61 24.88
CA GLU A 404 6.51 -4.94 25.50
C GLU A 404 6.92 -4.87 26.97
N ALA A 405 7.93 -4.06 27.31
CA ALA A 405 8.40 -3.94 28.69
C ALA A 405 7.33 -3.37 29.65
N ALA A 406 6.53 -2.40 29.17
CA ALA A 406 5.43 -1.83 29.93
C ALA A 406 4.30 -2.85 30.14
N PHE A 407 3.99 -3.64 29.10
CA PHE A 407 3.03 -4.72 29.17
C PHE A 407 3.45 -5.79 30.18
N GLU A 408 4.67 -6.32 30.08
CA GLU A 408 5.19 -7.36 30.99
C GLU A 408 5.22 -6.89 32.45
N SER A 409 5.61 -5.63 32.69
CA SER A 409 5.58 -5.04 34.04
C SER A 409 4.16 -5.00 34.61
N ARG A 410 3.17 -4.58 33.81
CA ARG A 410 1.76 -4.54 34.23
C ARG A 410 1.20 -5.93 34.47
N LEU A 411 1.48 -6.87 33.56
CA LEU A 411 1.06 -8.26 33.69
C LEU A 411 1.63 -8.89 34.96
N GLY A 412 2.94 -8.70 35.22
CA GLY A 412 3.61 -9.14 36.44
C GLY A 412 2.98 -8.57 37.71
N ARG A 413 2.61 -7.27 37.72
CA ARG A 413 1.90 -6.67 38.85
C ARG A 413 0.56 -7.34 39.10
N ILE A 414 -0.26 -7.54 38.07
CA ILE A 414 -1.58 -8.20 38.21
C ILE A 414 -1.40 -9.60 38.82
N TRP A 415 -0.40 -10.36 38.36
CA TRP A 415 -0.11 -11.67 38.91
C TRP A 415 0.23 -11.64 40.40
N VAL A 416 1.06 -10.68 40.84
CA VAL A 416 1.50 -10.59 42.24
C VAL A 416 0.40 -10.03 43.15
N THR A 417 -0.29 -8.96 42.73
CA THR A 417 -1.26 -8.26 43.58
C THR A 417 -2.54 -9.05 43.77
N SER A 418 -3.03 -9.71 42.72
CA SER A 418 -4.34 -10.38 42.78
C SER A 418 -4.25 -11.77 43.39
N LEU A 419 -3.13 -12.48 43.25
CA LEU A 419 -2.94 -13.83 43.81
C LEU A 419 -2.37 -13.83 45.24
N GLY A 420 -2.17 -12.65 45.85
CA GLY A 420 -1.66 -12.48 47.21
C GLY A 420 -2.71 -12.17 48.28
N GLN A 421 -4.00 -12.04 47.93
CA GLN A 421 -5.09 -11.70 48.87
C GLN A 421 -6.22 -12.74 48.86
N ASP A 422 -6.88 -12.94 50.01
CA ASP A 422 -7.92 -13.96 50.24
C ASP A 422 -9.18 -13.82 49.35
N GLY A 423 -9.92 -14.94 49.25
CA GLY A 423 -11.31 -15.05 48.79
C GLY A 423 -11.53 -15.06 47.27
N ALA A 424 -11.35 -13.92 46.61
CA ALA A 424 -11.72 -13.69 45.20
C ALA A 424 -10.52 -13.29 44.30
N ALA A 425 -9.33 -13.78 44.65
CA ALA A 425 -8.05 -13.52 43.97
C ALA A 425 -8.11 -13.67 42.45
N TRP A 426 -8.72 -14.77 41.98
CA TRP A 426 -8.76 -15.11 40.56
C TRP A 426 -9.72 -14.22 39.77
N THR A 427 -10.86 -13.84 40.35
CA THR A 427 -11.83 -12.94 39.69
C THR A 427 -11.20 -11.58 39.41
N SER A 428 -10.51 -11.00 40.40
CA SER A 428 -9.75 -9.76 40.22
C SER A 428 -8.61 -9.91 39.21
N CYS A 429 -7.89 -11.04 39.25
CA CYS A 429 -6.79 -11.33 38.33
C CYS A 429 -7.26 -11.40 36.87
N VAL A 430 -8.29 -12.20 36.59
CA VAL A 430 -8.84 -12.39 35.24
C VAL A 430 -9.43 -11.10 34.70
N ALA A 431 -10.19 -10.35 35.52
CA ALA A 431 -10.71 -9.04 35.11
C ALA A 431 -9.59 -8.02 34.81
N GLY A 432 -8.54 -7.99 35.64
CA GLY A 432 -7.38 -7.13 35.41
C GLY A 432 -6.62 -7.49 34.14
N ILE A 433 -6.46 -8.78 33.85
CA ILE A 433 -5.86 -9.26 32.59
C ILE A 433 -6.75 -8.91 31.40
N ALA A 434 -8.06 -9.11 31.48
CA ALA A 434 -8.99 -8.75 30.40
C ALA A 434 -8.90 -7.25 30.06
N SER A 435 -8.88 -6.38 31.08
CA SER A 435 -8.68 -4.95 30.91
C SER A 435 -7.32 -4.62 30.27
N LEU A 436 -6.23 -5.26 30.73
CA LEU A 436 -4.91 -5.08 30.12
C LEU A 436 -4.90 -5.50 28.63
N LEU A 437 -5.50 -6.64 28.29
CA LEU A 437 -5.57 -7.11 26.91
C LEU A 437 -6.45 -6.21 26.03
N GLN A 438 -7.53 -5.65 26.58
CA GLN A 438 -8.36 -4.66 25.88
C GLN A 438 -7.56 -3.39 25.53
N GLU A 439 -6.71 -2.91 26.44
CA GLU A 439 -5.80 -1.79 26.15
C GLU A 439 -4.79 -2.14 25.05
N GLN A 440 -4.29 -3.39 24.99
CA GLN A 440 -3.40 -3.82 23.91
C GLN A 440 -4.10 -3.82 22.55
N VAL A 441 -5.37 -4.24 22.50
CA VAL A 441 -6.20 -4.16 21.28
C VAL A 441 -6.41 -2.70 20.88
N ALA A 442 -6.69 -1.80 21.83
CA ALA A 442 -6.83 -0.37 21.56
C ALA A 442 -5.54 0.27 21.05
N GLN A 443 -4.38 -0.09 21.61
CA GLN A 443 -3.07 0.36 21.12
C GLN A 443 -2.80 -0.13 19.69
N CYS A 444 -3.14 -1.38 19.39
CA CYS A 444 -3.05 -1.95 18.05
C CYS A 444 -3.94 -1.16 17.05
N ALA A 445 -5.17 -0.82 17.44
CA ALA A 445 -6.06 0.02 16.63
C ALA A 445 -5.47 1.42 16.36
N ALA A 446 -4.92 2.09 17.38
CA ALA A 446 -4.31 3.40 17.22
C ALA A 446 -3.10 3.38 16.27
N LEU A 447 -2.25 2.34 16.36
CA LEU A 447 -1.12 2.15 15.45
C LEU A 447 -1.56 1.88 14.01
N ARG A 448 -2.63 1.08 13.84
CA ARG A 448 -3.27 0.85 12.54
C ARG A 448 -3.76 2.16 11.92
N ASP A 449 -4.52 2.95 12.68
CA ASP A 449 -5.12 4.19 12.17
C ASP A 449 -4.03 5.19 11.76
N ALA A 450 -3.00 5.34 12.59
CA ALA A 450 -1.85 6.17 12.26
C ALA A 450 -1.08 5.65 11.03
N ALA A 451 -0.98 4.33 10.82
CA ALA A 451 -0.35 3.75 9.63
C ALA A 451 -1.17 4.04 8.36
N LEU A 452 -2.50 3.95 8.44
CA LEU A 452 -3.38 4.31 7.34
C LEU A 452 -3.26 5.80 6.99
N GLU A 453 -3.17 6.68 7.99
CA GLU A 453 -2.91 8.12 7.77
C GLU A 453 -1.54 8.38 7.13
N ARG A 454 -0.48 7.72 7.60
CA ARG A 454 0.85 7.85 6.97
C ARG A 454 0.84 7.37 5.52
N MET A 455 0.16 6.26 5.23
CA MET A 455 0.03 5.70 3.88
C MET A 455 -0.69 6.68 2.95
N THR A 456 -1.81 7.26 3.40
CA THR A 456 -2.56 8.23 2.58
C THR A 456 -1.74 9.48 2.32
N VAL A 457 -0.99 9.96 3.31
CA VAL A 457 -0.15 11.15 3.18
C VAL A 457 1.03 10.90 2.23
N LEU A 458 1.79 9.82 2.41
CA LEU A 458 3.03 9.65 1.66
C LEU A 458 2.82 9.07 0.26
N THR A 459 1.80 8.22 0.07
CA THR A 459 1.59 7.47 -1.19
C THR A 459 0.33 7.86 -1.95
N GLY A 460 -0.46 8.83 -1.43
CA GLY A 460 -1.72 9.23 -2.04
C GLY A 460 -2.78 8.12 -2.09
N GLY A 461 -2.61 7.04 -1.31
CA GLY A 461 -3.48 5.86 -1.34
C GLY A 461 -2.98 4.68 -2.17
N ALA A 462 -1.93 4.85 -2.98
CA ALA A 462 -1.40 3.77 -3.82
C ALA A 462 -0.78 2.63 -2.97
N GLY A 463 -0.24 2.95 -1.78
CA GLY A 463 0.36 2.00 -0.84
C GLY A 463 -0.63 1.16 -0.03
N ALA A 464 -1.91 1.10 -0.41
CA ALA A 464 -2.96 0.41 0.35
C ALA A 464 -2.73 -1.10 0.52
N ALA A 465 -2.14 -1.77 -0.49
CA ALA A 465 -1.75 -3.17 -0.38
C ALA A 465 -0.52 -3.35 0.54
N ASP A 466 0.43 -2.42 0.44
CA ASP A 466 1.67 -2.43 1.20
C ASP A 466 1.44 -2.21 2.70
N VAL A 467 0.62 -1.22 3.08
CA VAL A 467 0.25 -1.00 4.48
C VAL A 467 -0.48 -2.20 5.06
N ARG A 468 -1.33 -2.88 4.27
CA ARG A 468 -2.06 -4.07 4.74
C ARG A 468 -1.12 -5.22 5.03
N ALA A 469 -0.16 -5.47 4.14
CA ALA A 469 0.86 -6.49 4.34
C ALA A 469 1.76 -6.15 5.53
N ALA A 470 2.08 -4.87 5.72
CA ALA A 470 2.84 -4.40 6.88
C ALA A 470 2.06 -4.61 8.19
N LEU A 471 0.80 -4.18 8.26
CA LEU A 471 -0.07 -4.38 9.43
C LEU A 471 -0.25 -5.85 9.78
N ALA A 472 -0.51 -6.72 8.79
CA ALA A 472 -0.70 -8.15 9.01
C ALA A 472 0.53 -8.80 9.66
N SER A 473 1.73 -8.51 9.13
CA SER A 473 2.97 -9.16 9.56
C SER A 473 3.63 -8.51 10.77
N ALA A 474 3.67 -7.18 10.85
CA ALA A 474 4.43 -6.45 11.85
C ALA A 474 3.59 -6.03 13.08
N LEU A 475 2.27 -6.05 13.00
CA LEU A 475 1.38 -5.59 14.08
C LEU A 475 0.37 -6.65 14.52
N TYR A 476 -0.44 -7.18 13.60
CA TYR A 476 -1.51 -8.12 13.94
C TYR A 476 -0.99 -9.47 14.40
N GLU A 477 -0.02 -10.07 13.70
CA GLU A 477 0.56 -11.34 14.13
C GLU A 477 1.20 -11.26 15.54
N PRO A 478 2.06 -10.27 15.85
CA PRO A 478 2.57 -10.09 17.22
C PRO A 478 1.49 -9.80 18.27
N CYS A 479 0.45 -9.05 17.90
CA CYS A 479 -0.68 -8.79 18.79
C CYS A 479 -1.44 -10.09 19.13
N VAL A 480 -1.77 -10.89 18.12
CA VAL A 480 -2.41 -12.21 18.32
C VAL A 480 -1.56 -13.10 19.22
N GLN A 481 -0.26 -13.17 18.98
CA GLN A 481 0.66 -13.96 19.80
C GLN A 481 0.64 -13.52 21.27
N ARG A 482 0.72 -12.21 21.54
CA ARG A 482 0.64 -11.65 22.90
C ARG A 482 -0.70 -11.99 23.59
N LEU A 483 -1.81 -11.81 22.88
CA LEU A 483 -3.16 -12.10 23.40
C LEU A 483 -3.31 -13.59 23.74
N CYS A 484 -2.99 -14.47 22.79
CA CYS A 484 -3.12 -15.93 22.98
C CYS A 484 -2.19 -16.43 24.09
N ALA A 485 -0.91 -16.05 24.09
CA ALA A 485 0.04 -16.46 25.11
C ALA A 485 -0.40 -16.04 26.52
N THR A 486 -1.00 -14.86 26.66
CA THR A 486 -1.52 -14.39 27.95
C THR A 486 -2.74 -15.20 28.38
N MET A 487 -3.71 -15.43 27.49
CA MET A 487 -4.88 -16.26 27.79
C MET A 487 -4.48 -17.70 28.15
N ASP A 488 -3.50 -18.27 27.44
CA ASP A 488 -2.94 -19.59 27.73
C ASP A 488 -2.21 -19.65 29.07
N ALA A 489 -1.47 -18.59 29.42
CA ALA A 489 -0.83 -18.48 30.73
C ALA A 489 -1.88 -18.42 31.86
N VAL A 490 -2.97 -17.67 31.69
CA VAL A 490 -4.10 -17.65 32.64
C VAL A 490 -4.68 -19.04 32.80
N ARG A 491 -5.04 -19.69 31.68
CA ARG A 491 -5.62 -21.03 31.67
C ARG A 491 -4.72 -22.04 32.39
N THR A 492 -3.42 -22.03 32.09
CA THR A 492 -2.46 -22.99 32.65
C THR A 492 -2.27 -22.78 34.15
N ARG A 493 -2.09 -21.53 34.59
CA ARG A 493 -1.94 -21.21 36.02
C ARG A 493 -3.22 -21.48 36.80
N PHE A 494 -4.38 -21.19 36.23
CA PHE A 494 -5.67 -21.48 36.85
C PHE A 494 -5.87 -22.99 37.03
N ARG A 495 -5.59 -23.80 35.99
CA ARG A 495 -5.61 -25.27 36.09
C ARG A 495 -4.69 -25.79 37.20
N GLN A 496 -3.46 -25.26 37.29
CA GLN A 496 -2.51 -25.63 38.34
C GLN A 496 -3.02 -25.27 39.74
N HIS A 497 -3.60 -24.07 39.90
CA HIS A 497 -4.20 -23.64 41.16
C HIS A 497 -5.39 -24.52 41.55
N MET A 498 -6.30 -24.82 40.63
CA MET A 498 -7.45 -25.68 40.90
C MET A 498 -7.05 -27.10 41.33
N ARG A 499 -5.93 -27.63 40.80
CA ARG A 499 -5.35 -28.90 41.24
C ARG A 499 -4.71 -28.80 42.63
N ALA A 500 -3.96 -27.74 42.90
CA ALA A 500 -3.28 -27.54 44.18
C ALA A 500 -4.24 -27.24 45.34
N SER A 501 -5.30 -26.48 45.07
CA SER A 501 -6.33 -26.06 46.04
C SER A 501 -7.49 -27.06 46.16
N ALA A 502 -7.37 -28.26 45.56
CA ALA A 502 -8.45 -29.24 45.55
C ALA A 502 -8.73 -29.77 46.97
N PRO A 503 -9.99 -29.73 47.46
CA PRO A 503 -10.33 -30.32 48.74
C PRO A 503 -10.26 -31.86 48.67
N PRO A 504 -10.21 -32.56 49.82
CA PRO A 504 -10.15 -34.01 49.86
C PRO A 504 -11.30 -34.65 49.07
N ALA A 505 -11.01 -35.72 48.32
CA ALA A 505 -11.96 -36.35 47.41
C ALA A 505 -13.29 -36.75 48.08
N ALA A 506 -13.24 -37.25 49.33
CA ALA A 506 -14.43 -37.58 50.10
C ALA A 506 -15.35 -36.36 50.32
N ARG A 507 -14.79 -35.18 50.58
CA ARG A 507 -15.58 -33.96 50.79
C ARG A 507 -16.26 -33.49 49.51
N VAL A 508 -15.60 -33.66 48.36
CA VAL A 508 -16.18 -33.31 47.04
C VAL A 508 -17.37 -34.20 46.70
N LEU A 509 -17.25 -35.51 46.97
CA LEU A 509 -18.27 -36.48 46.57
C LEU A 509 -19.41 -36.65 47.57
N GLN A 510 -19.16 -36.42 48.86
CA GLN A 510 -20.12 -36.67 49.95
C GLN A 510 -20.64 -35.40 50.62
N GLY A 511 -20.08 -34.22 50.32
CA GLY A 511 -20.51 -32.96 50.95
C GLY A 511 -21.92 -32.55 50.52
N ASP A 512 -22.67 -31.85 51.37
CA ASP A 512 -24.04 -31.40 51.05
C ASP A 512 -24.09 -30.24 50.04
N ASP A 513 -22.93 -29.70 49.66
CA ASP A 513 -22.82 -28.60 48.70
C ASP A 513 -23.15 -29.09 47.28
N HIS A 514 -24.29 -28.64 46.74
CA HIS A 514 -24.62 -28.85 45.33
C HIS A 514 -23.54 -28.27 44.41
N MET A 515 -23.31 -28.89 43.25
CA MET A 515 -22.30 -28.45 42.27
C MET A 515 -22.44 -26.96 41.88
N ASP A 516 -23.64 -26.41 41.91
CA ASP A 516 -23.92 -24.98 41.67
C ASP A 516 -23.23 -24.05 42.67
N ALA A 517 -23.24 -24.42 43.96
CA ALA A 517 -22.66 -23.63 45.04
C ALA A 517 -21.13 -23.58 44.99
N VAL A 518 -20.53 -24.48 44.22
CA VAL A 518 -19.09 -24.63 44.03
C VAL A 518 -18.55 -23.78 42.88
N HIS A 519 -19.41 -23.34 41.95
CA HIS A 519 -19.00 -22.53 40.80
C HIS A 519 -18.87 -21.05 41.17
N ASP A 520 -17.68 -20.49 40.89
CA ASP A 520 -17.46 -19.04 40.96
C ASP A 520 -17.96 -18.38 39.67
N TRP A 521 -19.24 -18.04 39.64
CA TRP A 521 -19.87 -17.39 38.49
C TRP A 521 -19.38 -15.95 38.25
N ASP A 522 -18.81 -15.30 39.27
CA ASP A 522 -18.18 -13.99 39.11
C ASP A 522 -16.85 -14.10 38.37
N LEU A 523 -16.07 -15.16 38.63
CA LEU A 523 -14.89 -15.51 37.85
C LEU A 523 -15.23 -15.84 36.40
N VAL A 524 -16.29 -16.64 36.17
CA VAL A 524 -16.75 -16.96 34.80
C VAL A 524 -17.12 -15.68 34.06
N ARG A 525 -17.84 -14.75 34.71
CA ARG A 525 -18.20 -13.44 34.14
C ARG A 525 -16.95 -12.61 33.82
N ALA A 526 -15.94 -12.59 34.69
CA ALA A 526 -14.66 -11.95 34.38
C ALA A 526 -14.01 -12.59 33.14
N GLY A 527 -14.10 -13.91 32.99
CA GLY A 527 -13.67 -14.63 31.79
C GLY A 527 -14.41 -14.23 30.52
N VAL A 528 -15.71 -13.94 30.58
CA VAL A 528 -16.50 -13.46 29.43
C VAL A 528 -15.95 -12.15 28.85
N GLN A 529 -15.30 -11.31 29.66
CA GLN A 529 -14.64 -10.10 29.15
C GLN A 529 -13.53 -10.42 28.14
N LEU A 530 -12.92 -11.61 28.20
CA LEU A 530 -11.92 -12.05 27.22
C LEU A 530 -12.53 -12.43 25.87
N LEU A 531 -13.81 -12.82 25.83
CA LEU A 531 -14.58 -12.95 24.58
C LEU A 531 -14.80 -11.57 23.94
N ALA A 532 -15.07 -10.55 24.75
CA ALA A 532 -15.17 -9.17 24.27
C ALA A 532 -13.82 -8.67 23.70
N VAL A 533 -12.70 -9.01 24.33
CA VAL A 533 -11.35 -8.74 23.80
C VAL A 533 -11.15 -9.45 22.46
N ALA A 534 -11.50 -10.73 22.35
CA ALA A 534 -11.37 -11.48 21.10
C ALA A 534 -12.20 -10.89 19.96
N ARG A 535 -13.44 -10.48 20.26
CA ARG A 535 -14.30 -9.77 19.30
C ARG A 535 -13.69 -8.46 18.85
N ALA A 536 -13.25 -7.61 19.79
CA ALA A 536 -12.60 -6.34 19.45
C ALA A 536 -11.33 -6.55 18.61
N ALA A 537 -10.58 -7.62 18.87
CA ALA A 537 -9.42 -7.99 18.06
C ALA A 537 -9.83 -8.40 16.63
N HIS A 538 -10.90 -9.19 16.47
CA HIS A 538 -11.46 -9.58 15.15
C HIS A 538 -11.93 -8.40 14.31
N GLU A 539 -12.44 -7.35 14.95
CA GLU A 539 -12.89 -6.13 14.28
C GLU A 539 -11.70 -5.26 13.80
N LEU A 540 -10.46 -5.47 14.28
CA LEU A 540 -9.29 -4.66 13.92
C LEU A 540 -9.03 -4.60 12.40
N PRO A 541 -8.97 -5.71 11.65
CA PRO A 541 -8.71 -5.67 10.21
C PRO A 541 -9.94 -5.22 9.40
N GLN A 542 -11.13 -5.21 10.02
CA GLN A 542 -12.41 -4.94 9.37
C GLN A 542 -12.89 -3.49 9.56
N ALA A 543 -12.38 -2.78 10.56
CA ALA A 543 -12.77 -1.41 10.86
C ALA A 543 -12.50 -0.46 9.66
N SER A 544 -13.51 0.37 9.37
CA SER A 544 -13.67 1.14 8.13
C SER A 544 -12.43 1.93 7.70
N THR A 545 -12.23 1.88 6.39
CA THR A 545 -11.18 2.54 5.61
C THR A 545 -11.67 3.87 5.04
N ASP A 546 -12.66 4.49 5.70
CA ASP A 546 -13.24 5.78 5.35
C ASP A 546 -12.33 7.02 5.42
N PRO A 547 -11.18 7.08 6.16
CA PRO A 547 -10.35 8.30 6.13
C PRO A 547 -9.72 8.58 4.76
N VAL A 548 -9.72 7.61 3.83
CA VAL A 548 -9.20 7.75 2.46
C VAL A 548 -9.95 8.81 1.64
N ARG A 549 -11.09 9.34 2.13
CA ARG A 549 -11.87 10.39 1.43
C ARG A 549 -11.44 11.83 1.73
N ARG A 550 -10.65 12.09 2.77
CA ARG A 550 -10.11 13.46 2.97
C ARG A 550 -8.86 13.60 2.12
N ARG A 551 -8.99 14.21 0.94
CA ARG A 551 -7.83 14.62 0.13
C ARG A 551 -7.01 15.63 0.93
N PRO A 552 -5.78 15.31 1.30
CA PRO A 552 -4.87 16.29 1.90
C PRO A 552 -4.33 17.25 0.83
N ALA A 553 -3.81 18.40 1.26
CA ALA A 553 -3.33 19.49 0.40
C ALA A 553 -2.24 19.08 -0.61
N HIS A 554 -1.46 18.03 -0.34
CA HIS A 554 -0.36 17.55 -1.19
C HIS A 554 -0.81 16.71 -2.40
N ALA A 555 -2.13 16.51 -2.61
CA ALA A 555 -2.67 15.91 -3.83
C ALA A 555 -2.32 16.67 -5.14
N LEU A 556 -1.69 17.85 -5.02
CA LEU A 556 -1.15 18.65 -6.13
C LEU A 556 0.20 18.12 -6.68
N LEU A 557 0.96 17.35 -5.89
CA LEU A 557 2.23 16.76 -6.34
C LEU A 557 1.98 15.47 -7.15
N ASP A 558 1.05 14.65 -6.66
CA ASP A 558 0.73 13.34 -7.22
C ASP A 558 -0.62 13.43 -7.96
N GLY A 559 -0.58 13.83 -9.23
CA GLY A 559 -1.74 13.67 -10.11
C GLY A 559 -2.06 12.18 -10.28
N ALA A 560 -2.89 11.59 -9.41
CA ALA A 560 -3.21 10.16 -9.47
C ALA A 560 -4.62 9.79 -8.95
N PRO A 561 -5.18 8.65 -9.42
CA PRO A 561 -6.62 8.37 -9.43
C PRO A 561 -7.13 7.50 -8.26
N GLY A 562 -8.47 7.51 -8.13
CA GLY A 562 -9.38 6.64 -7.36
C GLY A 562 -8.84 5.64 -6.34
N ALA A 563 -9.25 5.81 -5.09
CA ALA A 563 -9.06 4.88 -3.97
C ALA A 563 -9.56 3.45 -4.28
N ALA A 564 -8.68 2.46 -4.13
CA ALA A 564 -9.03 1.05 -4.26
C ALA A 564 -9.77 0.52 -3.02
N ARG A 565 -10.81 -0.30 -3.25
CA ARG A 565 -11.50 -1.04 -2.17
C ARG A 565 -10.59 -2.13 -1.60
N LEU A 566 -10.70 -2.31 -0.29
CA LEU A 566 -9.88 -3.22 0.50
C LEU A 566 -10.64 -4.53 0.74
N ASP A 567 -10.03 -5.66 0.37
CA ASP A 567 -10.56 -7.01 0.62
C ASP A 567 -10.18 -7.53 2.03
N LYS A 568 -11.07 -8.35 2.60
CA LYS A 568 -11.01 -8.87 3.97
C LYS A 568 -9.96 -9.99 4.11
N SER A 569 -9.22 -9.99 5.22
CA SER A 569 -8.30 -11.07 5.61
C SER A 569 -8.66 -11.54 7.03
N ASP A 570 -9.34 -12.68 7.15
CA ASP A 570 -9.98 -13.13 8.39
C ASP A 570 -9.12 -14.10 9.25
N GLY A 571 -8.04 -14.70 8.69
CA GLY A 571 -7.38 -15.89 9.28
C GLY A 571 -6.63 -15.77 10.63
N PRO A 572 -5.78 -14.75 10.90
CA PRO A 572 -4.91 -14.78 12.09
C PRO A 572 -5.66 -14.53 13.40
N MET A 573 -6.79 -13.81 13.33
CA MET A 573 -7.51 -13.32 14.50
C MET A 573 -8.45 -14.37 15.10
N GLU A 574 -8.83 -15.40 14.32
CA GLU A 574 -9.61 -16.55 14.80
C GLU A 574 -8.90 -17.29 15.95
N ARG A 575 -7.57 -17.29 15.99
CA ARG A 575 -6.80 -17.89 17.10
C ARG A 575 -7.10 -17.24 18.45
N VAL A 576 -7.31 -15.92 18.47
CA VAL A 576 -7.64 -15.20 19.72
C VAL A 576 -9.03 -15.62 20.19
N THR A 577 -9.99 -15.74 19.26
CA THR A 577 -11.33 -16.24 19.55
C THR A 577 -11.29 -17.65 20.14
N LEU A 578 -10.53 -18.56 19.53
CA LEU A 578 -10.34 -19.92 20.03
C LEU A 578 -9.73 -19.95 21.43
N ALA A 579 -8.69 -19.15 21.67
CA ALA A 579 -8.04 -19.05 22.99
C ALA A 579 -9.03 -18.54 24.06
N ALA A 580 -9.83 -17.52 23.73
CA ALA A 580 -10.84 -16.97 24.64
C ALA A 580 -11.96 -17.98 24.93
N HIS A 581 -12.50 -18.65 23.90
CA HIS A 581 -13.48 -19.74 24.07
C HIS A 581 -12.95 -20.85 24.96
N GLN A 582 -11.73 -21.33 24.71
CA GLN A 582 -11.13 -22.40 25.49
C GLN A 582 -10.89 -22.00 26.96
N LEU A 583 -10.58 -20.73 27.23
CA LEU A 583 -10.43 -20.23 28.58
C LEU A 583 -11.78 -20.15 29.30
N VAL A 584 -12.84 -19.65 28.66
CA VAL A 584 -14.19 -19.61 29.25
C VAL A 584 -14.72 -21.02 29.52
N LEU A 585 -14.55 -21.95 28.57
CA LEU A 585 -14.85 -23.38 28.78
C LEU A 585 -14.09 -23.93 29.99
N GLU A 586 -12.82 -23.56 30.16
CA GLU A 586 -12.02 -24.00 31.30
C GLU A 586 -12.57 -23.51 32.64
N LEU A 587 -12.97 -22.23 32.72
CA LEU A 587 -13.52 -21.64 33.93
C LEU A 587 -14.84 -22.29 34.33
N ILE A 588 -15.72 -22.57 33.35
CA ILE A 588 -17.00 -23.24 33.59
C ILE A 588 -16.79 -24.71 33.99
N LEU A 589 -15.90 -25.44 33.31
CA LEU A 589 -15.67 -26.87 33.57
C LEU A 589 -14.80 -27.15 34.80
N ALA A 590 -14.27 -26.13 35.47
CA ALA A 590 -13.31 -26.27 36.56
C ALA A 590 -13.84 -27.16 37.69
N ALA A 591 -15.08 -26.93 38.14
CA ALA A 591 -15.68 -27.72 39.21
C ALA A 591 -16.00 -29.15 38.76
N PHE A 592 -16.48 -29.35 37.53
CA PHE A 592 -16.74 -30.68 36.96
C PHE A 592 -15.47 -31.51 36.83
N ARG A 593 -14.37 -30.92 36.37
CA ARG A 593 -13.08 -31.60 36.28
C ARG A 593 -12.52 -31.95 37.67
N ARG A 594 -12.71 -31.07 38.64
CA ARG A 594 -12.35 -31.35 40.04
C ARG A 594 -13.16 -32.51 40.61
N HIS A 595 -14.45 -32.58 40.27
CA HIS A 595 -15.33 -33.69 40.67
C HIS A 595 -14.92 -35.01 40.03
N LEU A 596 -14.63 -35.02 38.72
CA LEU A 596 -14.12 -36.21 38.03
C LEU A 596 -12.81 -36.70 38.64
N GLU A 597 -11.88 -35.80 38.95
CA GLU A 597 -10.62 -36.14 39.59
C GLU A 597 -10.82 -36.68 41.01
N ALA A 598 -11.72 -36.07 41.79
CA ALA A 598 -12.09 -36.58 43.12
C ALA A 598 -12.72 -37.97 43.02
N TYR A 599 -13.62 -38.21 42.06
CA TYR A 599 -14.23 -39.51 41.79
C TYR A 599 -13.19 -40.57 41.43
N ARG A 600 -12.22 -40.21 40.58
CA ARG A 600 -11.07 -41.06 40.24
C ARG A 600 -10.26 -41.45 41.48
N VAL A 601 -9.92 -40.49 42.34
CA VAL A 601 -9.09 -40.70 43.54
C VAL A 601 -9.83 -41.45 44.65
N HIS A 602 -11.11 -41.18 44.87
CA HIS A 602 -11.90 -41.77 45.95
C HIS A 602 -12.10 -43.28 45.79
N GLY A 603 -12.14 -43.80 44.55
CA GLY A 603 -12.27 -45.24 44.30
C GLY A 603 -13.65 -45.83 44.59
N ALA A 604 -14.73 -45.05 44.49
CA ALA A 604 -16.11 -45.53 44.67
C ALA A 604 -16.53 -46.63 43.67
N TRP A 605 -15.79 -46.74 42.57
CA TRP A 605 -15.92 -47.72 41.49
C TRP A 605 -15.05 -48.98 41.70
N ARG A 606 -14.30 -49.07 42.79
CA ARG A 606 -13.52 -50.27 43.16
C ARG A 606 -14.45 -51.35 43.71
N ARG A 607 -14.02 -52.62 43.65
CA ARG A 607 -14.77 -53.73 44.26
C ARG A 607 -14.84 -53.52 45.76
N ALA A 608 -16.06 -53.46 46.31
CA ALA A 608 -16.25 -53.43 47.75
C ALA A 608 -15.68 -54.71 48.37
N ALA A 609 -14.91 -54.60 49.45
CA ALA A 609 -14.59 -55.75 50.29
C ALA A 609 -15.91 -56.32 50.83
N PRO A 610 -16.11 -57.65 50.86
CA PRO A 610 -17.34 -58.24 51.35
C PRO A 610 -17.58 -57.77 52.80
N SER A 611 -18.61 -56.94 53.00
CA SER A 611 -19.02 -56.52 54.34
C SER A 611 -19.44 -57.76 55.12
N ALA A 612 -18.89 -57.95 56.33
CA ALA A 612 -19.21 -59.09 57.19
C ALA A 612 -20.70 -59.17 57.59
N ALA A 613 -21.49 -58.14 57.30
CA ALA A 613 -22.93 -58.09 57.58
C ALA A 613 -23.82 -58.78 56.52
N ASP A 614 -23.31 -59.08 55.32
CA ASP A 614 -24.15 -59.46 54.17
C ASP A 614 -23.96 -60.91 53.67
N ALA A 615 -23.54 -61.81 54.55
CA ALA A 615 -23.28 -63.22 54.23
C ALA A 615 -24.57 -64.09 54.11
N ARG A 616 -25.77 -63.50 54.04
CA ARG A 616 -27.03 -64.25 53.98
C ARG A 616 -28.02 -63.63 53.01
N VAL A 617 -27.70 -63.68 51.71
CA VAL A 617 -28.58 -63.95 50.55
C VAL A 617 -27.78 -63.52 49.30
N PRO A 618 -27.44 -64.43 48.37
CA PRO A 618 -26.89 -64.02 47.08
C PRO A 618 -28.01 -63.39 46.26
N VAL A 619 -28.17 -62.07 46.37
CA VAL A 619 -29.04 -61.33 45.44
C VAL A 619 -28.33 -61.30 44.09
N PRO A 620 -28.89 -61.86 43.02
CA PRO A 620 -28.29 -61.75 41.70
C PRO A 620 -28.37 -60.28 41.26
N SER A 621 -27.22 -59.62 41.17
CA SER A 621 -27.10 -58.20 40.84
C SER A 621 -27.38 -57.95 39.34
N PHE A 622 -28.65 -57.96 38.94
CA PHE A 622 -29.06 -57.76 37.54
C PHE A 622 -29.21 -56.30 37.09
N SER A 623 -28.98 -55.32 37.96
CA SER A 623 -28.78 -53.92 37.57
C SER A 623 -28.11 -53.18 38.73
N ARG A 624 -26.85 -52.79 38.57
CA ARG A 624 -26.20 -51.91 39.55
C ARG A 624 -26.66 -50.48 39.29
N SER A 625 -27.02 -49.76 40.35
CA SER A 625 -27.30 -48.33 40.25
C SER A 625 -25.98 -47.57 40.06
N PRO A 626 -26.01 -46.41 39.38
CA PRO A 626 -24.86 -45.51 39.35
C PRO A 626 -24.48 -45.09 40.77
N THR A 627 -23.19 -44.86 40.98
CA THR A 627 -22.62 -44.34 42.22
C THR A 627 -23.14 -42.93 42.50
N GLU A 628 -23.30 -42.60 43.78
CA GLU A 628 -23.79 -41.29 44.20
C GLU A 628 -22.92 -40.14 43.64
N GLY A 629 -21.60 -40.34 43.58
CA GLY A 629 -20.68 -39.39 42.96
C GLY A 629 -20.98 -39.15 41.47
N MET A 630 -21.29 -40.20 40.69
CA MET A 630 -21.62 -40.04 39.28
C MET A 630 -23.01 -39.44 39.07
N VAL A 631 -23.98 -39.79 39.92
CA VAL A 631 -25.32 -39.17 39.93
C VAL A 631 -25.21 -37.66 40.15
N ARG A 632 -24.45 -37.23 41.15
CA ARG A 632 -24.21 -35.79 41.42
C ARG A 632 -23.54 -35.07 40.26
N LEU A 633 -22.63 -35.74 39.53
CA LEU A 633 -22.03 -35.18 38.32
C LEU A 633 -23.07 -34.98 37.21
N GLY A 634 -23.92 -36.00 36.97
CA GLY A 634 -25.00 -35.95 36.00
C GLY A 634 -26.06 -34.89 36.32
N GLU A 635 -26.48 -34.80 37.57
CA GLU A 635 -27.39 -33.75 38.06
C GLU A 635 -26.78 -32.35 37.88
N GLY A 636 -25.49 -32.18 38.18
CA GLY A 636 -24.78 -30.93 37.93
C GLY A 636 -24.77 -30.53 36.45
N LEU A 637 -24.57 -31.49 35.54
CA LEU A 637 -24.62 -31.24 34.10
C LEU A 637 -26.02 -30.84 33.63
N LEU A 638 -27.07 -31.51 34.13
CA LEU A 638 -28.46 -31.16 33.80
C LEU A 638 -28.89 -29.79 34.34
N ASN A 639 -28.18 -29.25 35.33
CA ASN A 639 -28.45 -27.94 35.91
C ASN A 639 -27.70 -26.80 35.20
N LEU A 640 -26.65 -27.10 34.43
CA LEU A 640 -25.90 -26.10 33.65
C LEU A 640 -26.76 -25.21 32.74
N PRO A 641 -27.79 -25.73 32.01
CA PRO A 641 -28.65 -24.89 31.17
C PRO A 641 -29.24 -23.72 31.95
N ARG A 642 -29.83 -24.00 33.13
CA ARG A 642 -30.46 -23.00 33.99
C ARG A 642 -29.45 -21.94 34.50
N LEU A 643 -28.23 -22.36 34.80
CA LEU A 643 -27.21 -21.46 35.33
C LEU A 643 -26.61 -20.57 34.23
N LEU A 644 -26.40 -21.13 33.04
CA LEU A 644 -25.83 -20.43 31.90
C LEU A 644 -26.84 -19.51 31.20
N GLU A 645 -28.13 -19.83 31.21
CA GLU A 645 -29.19 -19.04 30.58
C GLU A 645 -29.09 -17.56 30.98
N SER A 646 -29.08 -17.26 32.29
CA SER A 646 -28.99 -15.87 32.79
C SER A 646 -27.68 -15.14 32.42
N LEU A 647 -26.58 -15.89 32.24
CA LEU A 647 -25.28 -15.34 31.87
C LEU A 647 -25.24 -15.06 30.36
N VAL A 648 -25.72 -16.01 29.54
CA VAL A 648 -25.78 -15.91 28.08
C VAL A 648 -26.78 -14.84 27.67
N GLU A 649 -27.93 -14.72 28.33
CA GLU A 649 -28.90 -13.65 28.05
C GLU A 649 -28.30 -12.26 28.26
N ARG A 650 -27.52 -12.07 29.33
CA ARG A 650 -26.92 -10.77 29.63
C ARG A 650 -25.75 -10.42 28.70
N GLU A 651 -24.93 -11.42 28.34
CA GLU A 651 -23.71 -11.24 27.54
C GLU A 651 -23.84 -11.90 26.15
N LEU A 652 -25.06 -11.93 25.59
CA LEU A 652 -25.37 -12.58 24.32
C LEU A 652 -24.44 -12.14 23.18
N PRO A 653 -24.08 -10.85 23.02
CA PRO A 653 -23.18 -10.41 21.96
C PRO A 653 -21.76 -11.02 22.04
N GLN A 654 -21.32 -11.47 23.21
CA GLN A 654 -20.03 -12.10 23.44
C GLN A 654 -20.11 -13.60 23.22
N PHE A 655 -21.17 -14.26 23.73
CA PHE A 655 -21.37 -15.71 23.56
C PHE A 655 -21.76 -16.12 22.13
N ALA A 656 -22.47 -15.25 21.41
CA ALA A 656 -22.87 -15.50 20.02
C ALA A 656 -21.73 -15.25 19.02
N PHE A 657 -20.68 -14.53 19.41
CA PHE A 657 -19.61 -14.13 18.50
C PHE A 657 -18.78 -15.33 18.05
N GLN A 658 -18.81 -15.65 16.75
CA GLN A 658 -18.11 -16.80 16.16
C GLN A 658 -18.34 -18.11 16.93
N VAL A 659 -19.58 -18.33 17.40
CA VAL A 659 -19.97 -19.53 18.17
C VAL A 659 -19.67 -20.84 17.41
N ASP A 660 -19.67 -20.82 16.08
CA ASP A 660 -19.30 -21.95 15.21
C ASP A 660 -17.85 -22.43 15.39
N LEU A 661 -16.97 -21.58 15.94
CA LEU A 661 -15.57 -21.94 16.26
C LEU A 661 -15.43 -22.67 17.60
N LEU A 662 -16.52 -22.87 18.35
CA LEU A 662 -16.46 -23.65 19.58
C LEU A 662 -16.01 -25.09 19.29
N PRO A 663 -15.17 -25.67 20.17
CA PRO A 663 -14.86 -27.10 20.11
C PRO A 663 -16.15 -27.92 20.11
N PHE A 664 -16.26 -28.88 19.20
CA PHE A 664 -17.38 -29.83 19.13
C PHE A 664 -18.77 -29.24 18.81
N ALA A 665 -18.85 -27.99 18.31
CA ALA A 665 -20.13 -27.36 17.97
C ALA A 665 -20.95 -28.15 16.92
N HIS A 666 -20.29 -28.78 15.95
CA HIS A 666 -20.91 -29.40 14.77
C HIS A 666 -20.58 -30.89 14.56
N GLU A 667 -20.22 -31.66 15.60
CA GLU A 667 -19.82 -33.08 15.43
C GLU A 667 -20.92 -33.99 14.85
N ASP A 668 -22.20 -33.63 14.98
CA ASP A 668 -23.32 -34.40 14.43
C ASP A 668 -23.44 -34.28 12.90
N GLU A 669 -22.83 -33.26 12.27
CA GLU A 669 -22.85 -33.03 10.81
C GLU A 669 -21.58 -33.58 10.13
N ALA A 670 -21.29 -34.87 10.32
CA ALA A 670 -20.14 -35.55 9.72
C ALA A 670 -20.18 -35.72 8.17
N GLY A 671 -20.85 -34.81 7.45
CA GLY A 671 -20.86 -34.74 5.99
C GLY A 671 -21.21 -33.34 5.47
N SER A 672 -20.19 -32.62 4.99
CA SER A 672 -20.21 -31.22 4.49
C SER A 672 -20.13 -30.13 5.56
N ARG A 673 -18.99 -29.41 5.56
CA ARG A 673 -18.93 -28.03 6.07
C ARG A 673 -20.06 -27.21 5.42
N PRO A 674 -20.97 -26.56 6.16
CA PRO A 674 -21.86 -25.60 5.56
C PRO A 674 -21.05 -24.36 5.20
N MET A 675 -20.88 -24.16 3.90
CA MET A 675 -20.63 -22.85 3.32
C MET A 675 -21.71 -21.90 3.87
N ARG A 676 -21.33 -20.73 4.42
CA ARG A 676 -22.22 -19.67 4.92
C ARG A 676 -23.48 -19.58 4.04
N ARG A 677 -24.54 -20.25 4.46
CA ARG A 677 -25.87 -20.14 3.86
C ARG A 677 -26.72 -19.50 4.94
N GLU A 678 -27.09 -18.26 4.68
CA GLU A 678 -28.19 -17.59 5.35
C GLU A 678 -29.36 -18.57 5.42
N ALA A 679 -29.65 -19.04 6.63
CA ALA A 679 -30.71 -20.00 6.88
C ALA A 679 -32.07 -19.34 6.66
N ARG A 680 -32.57 -19.37 5.43
CA ARG A 680 -34.00 -19.36 5.16
C ARG A 680 -34.54 -20.75 5.47
N ALA A 681 -34.84 -21.01 6.74
CA ALA A 681 -35.73 -22.10 7.12
C ALA A 681 -37.17 -21.59 7.10
N LEU A 682 -37.88 -21.94 6.04
CA LEU A 682 -39.34 -21.94 5.98
C LEU A 682 -39.86 -23.00 6.96
N SER A 683 -40.54 -22.58 8.02
CA SER A 683 -41.59 -23.36 8.69
C SER A 683 -42.68 -22.44 9.21
N ALA A 684 -43.90 -22.77 8.83
CA ALA A 684 -45.14 -22.06 9.01
C ALA A 684 -45.39 -21.54 10.45
N GLN A 685 -45.25 -20.22 10.64
CA GLN A 685 -45.91 -19.45 11.70
C GLN A 685 -45.93 -17.95 11.32
N LEU A 686 -46.41 -17.67 10.11
CA LEU A 686 -46.89 -16.32 9.78
C LEU A 686 -48.33 -16.23 10.29
N LEU A 687 -48.50 -15.62 11.46
CA LEU A 687 -49.63 -14.77 11.86
C LEU A 687 -49.50 -14.43 13.35
N THR A 688 -48.65 -13.46 13.69
CA THR A 688 -48.89 -12.42 14.70
C THR A 688 -47.68 -11.49 14.77
N GLN A 689 -47.93 -10.18 14.74
CA GLN A 689 -46.92 -9.14 14.93
C GLN A 689 -46.35 -9.21 16.35
N ALA A 690 -45.20 -9.86 16.54
CA ALA A 690 -44.36 -9.79 17.75
C ALA A 690 -42.90 -10.23 17.47
N ASP A 691 -42.32 -9.87 16.32
CA ASP A 691 -41.11 -10.53 15.79
C ASP A 691 -39.75 -10.09 16.36
N GLY A 692 -39.70 -9.15 17.30
CA GLY A 692 -38.41 -8.74 17.90
C GLY A 692 -37.94 -9.62 19.06
N ALA A 693 -38.88 -10.08 19.91
CA ALA A 693 -38.55 -10.85 21.12
C ALA A 693 -38.46 -12.36 20.85
N ALA A 694 -39.30 -12.89 19.95
CA ALA A 694 -39.29 -14.31 19.58
C ALA A 694 -38.04 -14.71 18.78
N THR A 695 -37.52 -13.81 17.93
CA THR A 695 -36.28 -14.03 17.17
C THR A 695 -35.02 -13.93 18.05
N ALA A 696 -35.04 -13.06 19.06
CA ALA A 696 -33.96 -12.97 20.05
C ALA A 696 -33.94 -14.19 20.98
N ALA A 697 -35.10 -14.65 21.46
CA ALA A 697 -35.21 -15.84 22.30
C ALA A 697 -34.70 -17.10 21.57
N THR A 698 -35.10 -17.28 20.30
CA THR A 698 -34.62 -18.41 19.48
C THR A 698 -33.11 -18.34 19.19
N ALA A 699 -32.53 -17.14 19.09
CA ALA A 699 -31.08 -16.98 18.94
C ALA A 699 -30.31 -17.31 20.23
N THR A 700 -30.82 -16.88 21.39
CA THR A 700 -30.26 -17.22 22.71
C THR A 700 -30.28 -18.74 22.94
N ASP A 701 -31.40 -19.40 22.66
CA ASP A 701 -31.54 -20.85 22.80
C ASP A 701 -30.54 -21.62 21.94
N HIS A 702 -30.34 -21.15 20.71
CA HIS A 702 -29.36 -21.74 19.79
C HIS A 702 -27.93 -21.59 20.32
N VAL A 703 -27.53 -20.38 20.73
CA VAL A 703 -26.19 -20.11 21.29
C VAL A 703 -25.96 -20.94 22.56
N LEU A 704 -26.93 -20.95 23.47
CA LEU A 704 -26.89 -21.74 24.70
C LEU A 704 -26.71 -23.23 24.39
N SER A 705 -27.43 -23.77 23.40
CA SER A 705 -27.32 -25.18 23.00
C SER A 705 -25.93 -25.55 22.49
N LEU A 706 -25.28 -24.69 21.70
CA LEU A 706 -23.93 -24.91 21.18
C LEU A 706 -22.88 -24.87 22.29
N TRP A 707 -23.00 -23.92 23.22
CA TRP A 707 -22.13 -23.83 24.39
C TRP A 707 -22.29 -25.03 25.33
N LEU A 708 -23.52 -25.46 25.61
CA LEU A 708 -23.80 -26.65 26.43
C LEU A 708 -23.25 -27.92 25.80
N ARG A 709 -23.41 -28.08 24.49
CA ARG A 709 -22.81 -29.19 23.74
C ARG A 709 -21.29 -29.16 23.85
N SER A 710 -20.68 -28.00 23.58
CA SER A 710 -19.22 -27.83 23.63
C SER A 710 -18.67 -28.14 25.03
N LEU A 711 -19.31 -27.63 26.09
CA LEU A 711 -18.96 -27.90 27.48
C LEU A 711 -19.04 -29.39 27.80
N THR A 712 -20.18 -30.02 27.48
CA THR A 712 -20.42 -31.43 27.79
C THR A 712 -19.46 -32.34 27.04
N ARG A 713 -19.26 -32.14 25.73
CA ARG A 713 -18.30 -32.92 24.94
C ARG A 713 -16.87 -32.71 25.41
N THR A 714 -16.48 -31.48 25.74
CA THR A 714 -15.13 -31.19 26.28
C THR A 714 -14.89 -31.91 27.62
N LEU A 715 -15.91 -32.06 28.46
CA LEU A 715 -15.82 -32.84 29.69
C LEU A 715 -15.74 -34.34 29.40
N LEU A 716 -16.58 -34.85 28.48
CA LEU A 716 -16.60 -36.26 28.11
C LEU A 716 -15.29 -36.72 27.47
N VAL A 717 -14.69 -35.92 26.59
CA VAL A 717 -13.37 -36.22 26.00
C VAL A 717 -12.31 -36.35 27.10
N ALA A 718 -12.31 -35.47 28.10
CA ALA A 718 -11.40 -35.59 29.24
C ALA A 718 -11.66 -36.88 30.06
N LEU A 719 -12.93 -37.29 30.21
CA LEU A 719 -13.28 -38.56 30.86
C LEU A 719 -12.78 -39.76 30.04
N GLU A 720 -13.01 -39.75 28.73
CA GLU A 720 -12.71 -40.83 27.79
C GLU A 720 -11.20 -41.04 27.58
N GLU A 721 -10.44 -39.95 27.44
CA GLU A 721 -9.02 -39.99 27.08
C GLU A 721 -8.09 -39.99 28.30
N GLU A 722 -8.48 -39.36 29.41
CA GLU A 722 -7.62 -39.22 30.59
C GLU A 722 -8.09 -40.06 31.78
N VAL A 723 -9.35 -39.92 32.20
CA VAL A 723 -9.81 -40.45 33.49
C VAL A 723 -10.11 -41.96 33.44
N LEU A 724 -10.88 -42.44 32.46
CA LEU A 724 -11.24 -43.86 32.33
C LEU A 724 -10.02 -44.77 32.14
N PRO A 725 -9.05 -44.46 31.27
CA PRO A 725 -7.83 -45.27 31.15
C PRO A 725 -7.03 -45.36 32.46
N GLN A 726 -6.99 -44.29 33.25
CA GLN A 726 -6.29 -44.29 34.53
C GLN A 726 -7.01 -45.11 35.62
N MET A 727 -8.34 -45.15 35.60
CA MET A 727 -9.13 -45.98 36.51
C MET A 727 -8.95 -47.47 36.19
N GLU A 728 -8.94 -47.81 34.91
CA GLU A 728 -8.79 -49.18 34.42
C GLU A 728 -7.43 -49.81 34.81
N GLN A 729 -6.37 -49.00 34.87
CA GLN A 729 -5.04 -49.44 35.32
C GLN A 729 -4.98 -49.90 36.79
N GLN A 730 -6.02 -49.67 37.61
CA GLN A 730 -6.04 -50.12 39.00
C GLN A 730 -6.54 -51.57 39.10
N ALA A 731 -5.80 -52.46 39.77
CA ALA A 731 -6.09 -53.91 39.78
C ALA A 731 -7.44 -54.32 40.43
N ASP A 732 -8.03 -53.45 41.24
CA ASP A 732 -9.21 -53.70 42.07
C ASP A 732 -10.51 -53.07 41.56
N TYR A 733 -10.54 -52.63 40.29
CA TYR A 733 -11.71 -51.98 39.71
C TYR A 733 -12.91 -52.93 39.50
N ASP A 734 -14.12 -52.39 39.70
CA ASP A 734 -15.36 -53.08 39.40
C ASP A 734 -15.92 -52.67 38.04
N ARG A 735 -15.76 -53.55 37.06
CA ARG A 735 -16.21 -53.33 35.68
C ARG A 735 -17.70 -53.07 35.56
N ALA A 736 -18.51 -53.80 36.32
CA ALA A 736 -19.96 -53.70 36.24
C ALA A 736 -20.46 -52.38 36.86
N GLN A 737 -19.78 -51.89 37.90
CA GLN A 737 -20.08 -50.59 38.47
C GLN A 737 -19.69 -49.46 37.50
N LEU A 738 -18.47 -49.51 36.96
CA LEU A 738 -17.99 -48.49 36.03
C LEU A 738 -18.83 -48.44 34.75
N ALA A 739 -19.29 -49.59 34.24
CA ALA A 739 -20.22 -49.64 33.11
C ALA A 739 -21.53 -48.90 33.41
N ALA A 740 -22.12 -49.11 34.59
CA ALA A 740 -23.36 -48.44 35.01
C ALA A 740 -23.16 -46.92 35.19
N ASP A 741 -22.02 -46.50 35.72
CA ASP A 741 -21.66 -45.08 35.89
C ASP A 741 -21.48 -44.37 34.53
N VAL A 742 -20.77 -44.99 33.59
CA VAL A 742 -20.51 -44.45 32.24
C VAL A 742 -21.79 -44.40 31.40
N ASP A 743 -22.62 -45.44 31.47
CA ASP A 743 -23.91 -45.50 30.76
C ASP A 743 -24.90 -44.45 31.27
N TYR A 744 -24.95 -44.24 32.58
CA TYR A 744 -25.72 -43.16 33.20
C TYR A 744 -25.28 -41.79 32.69
N LEU A 745 -23.97 -41.50 32.70
CA LEU A 745 -23.44 -40.23 32.21
C LEU A 745 -23.69 -40.03 30.71
N GLY A 746 -23.62 -41.10 29.91
CA GLY A 746 -23.98 -41.09 28.49
C GLY A 746 -25.46 -40.73 28.26
N THR A 747 -26.35 -41.23 29.11
CA THR A 747 -27.77 -40.85 29.08
C THR A 747 -27.97 -39.37 29.39
N MET A 748 -27.28 -38.85 30.41
CA MET A 748 -27.34 -37.42 30.77
C MET A 748 -26.78 -36.52 29.66
N ALA A 749 -25.67 -36.91 29.04
CA ALA A 749 -25.10 -36.18 27.91
C ALA A 749 -26.02 -36.19 26.67
N SER A 750 -26.73 -37.30 26.42
CA SER A 750 -27.72 -37.37 25.35
C SER A 750 -28.89 -36.41 25.60
N ALA A 751 -29.31 -36.21 26.85
CA ALA A 751 -30.35 -35.24 27.20
C ALA A 751 -29.92 -33.79 26.92
N LEU A 752 -28.61 -33.52 26.86
CA LEU A 752 -28.02 -32.22 26.53
C LEU A 752 -27.59 -32.11 25.05
N ASN A 753 -28.06 -33.01 24.17
CA ASN A 753 -27.65 -33.07 22.75
C ASN A 753 -26.13 -33.15 22.54
N ALA A 754 -25.43 -33.84 23.45
CA ALA A 754 -23.98 -33.98 23.49
C ALA A 754 -23.54 -35.46 23.52
N SER A 755 -24.26 -36.32 22.80
CA SER A 755 -23.99 -37.76 22.72
C SER A 755 -22.57 -38.05 22.26
N SER A 756 -21.91 -38.99 22.94
CA SER A 756 -20.57 -39.46 22.60
C SER A 756 -20.63 -40.90 22.08
N ALA A 757 -20.13 -41.15 20.87
CA ALA A 757 -19.92 -42.53 20.41
C ALA A 757 -18.81 -43.24 21.21
N PRO A 758 -17.62 -42.64 21.44
CA PRO A 758 -16.58 -43.28 22.26
C PRO A 758 -17.04 -43.62 23.69
N LEU A 759 -17.85 -42.77 24.35
CA LEU A 759 -18.36 -43.08 25.68
C LEU A 759 -19.30 -44.30 25.70
N ARG A 760 -20.14 -44.44 24.66
CA ARG A 760 -21.00 -45.62 24.48
C ARG A 760 -20.17 -46.87 24.25
N GLU A 761 -19.13 -46.78 23.44
CA GLU A 761 -18.17 -47.89 23.26
C GLU A 761 -17.51 -48.30 24.58
N TRP A 762 -17.14 -47.33 25.44
CA TRP A 762 -16.63 -47.60 26.78
C TRP A 762 -17.66 -48.34 27.66
N ALA A 763 -18.92 -47.88 27.72
CA ALA A 763 -19.97 -48.55 28.48
C ALA A 763 -20.20 -50.00 28.01
N GLU A 764 -20.29 -50.21 26.69
CA GLU A 764 -20.49 -51.52 26.08
C GLU A 764 -19.31 -52.47 26.36
N VAL A 765 -18.06 -52.00 26.20
CA VAL A 765 -16.85 -52.81 26.46
C VAL A 765 -16.72 -53.19 27.93
N LEU A 766 -17.06 -52.28 28.85
CA LEU A 766 -17.00 -52.54 30.29
C LEU A 766 -18.07 -53.55 30.73
N ALA A 767 -19.26 -53.50 30.12
CA ALA A 767 -20.38 -54.42 30.39
C ALA A 767 -20.12 -55.87 29.92
N LEU A 768 -19.24 -56.09 28.94
CA LEU A 768 -18.93 -57.42 28.43
C LEU A 768 -18.12 -58.28 29.43
N SER A 769 -18.56 -59.53 29.61
CA SER A 769 -17.80 -60.53 30.36
C SER A 769 -16.49 -60.93 29.66
N PRO A 770 -15.48 -61.45 30.38
CA PRO A 770 -14.22 -61.91 29.77
C PRO A 770 -14.43 -62.93 28.63
N ALA A 771 -15.40 -63.85 28.78
CA ALA A 771 -15.74 -64.83 27.76
C ALA A 771 -16.36 -64.17 26.51
N GLN A 772 -17.31 -63.25 26.70
CA GLN A 772 -17.94 -62.52 25.59
C GLN A 772 -16.94 -61.65 24.82
N ARG A 773 -15.97 -61.04 25.50
CA ARG A 773 -14.90 -60.25 24.87
C ARG A 773 -13.96 -61.09 24.01
N ALA A 774 -13.69 -62.33 24.41
CA ALA A 774 -12.83 -63.25 23.66
C ALA A 774 -13.52 -63.74 22.36
N THR A 775 -14.86 -63.81 22.37
CA THR A 775 -15.69 -64.24 21.24
C THR A 775 -16.04 -63.14 20.22
N LEU A 776 -15.71 -61.87 20.51
CA LEU A 776 -15.99 -60.76 19.58
C LEU A 776 -15.20 -60.92 18.26
N PRO A 777 -15.83 -60.78 17.07
CA PRO A 777 -15.12 -60.88 15.79
C PRO A 777 -14.00 -59.84 15.66
N SER A 778 -12.88 -60.18 15.00
CA SER A 778 -11.76 -59.26 14.75
C SER A 778 -12.14 -58.04 13.90
N THR A 779 -13.26 -58.11 13.18
CA THR A 779 -13.84 -57.03 12.36
C THR A 779 -14.89 -56.18 13.09
N SER A 780 -15.21 -56.49 14.35
CA SER A 780 -16.19 -55.72 15.12
C SER A 780 -15.66 -54.31 15.42
N ALA A 781 -16.48 -53.29 15.18
CA ALA A 781 -16.16 -51.89 15.52
C ALA A 781 -15.80 -51.73 17.00
N LEU A 782 -16.52 -52.43 17.89
CA LEU A 782 -16.22 -52.46 19.33
C LEU A 782 -14.86 -53.07 19.63
N ARG A 783 -14.46 -54.14 18.93
CA ARG A 783 -13.13 -54.77 19.12
C ARG A 783 -11.98 -53.88 18.61
N LEU A 784 -12.25 -53.01 17.63
CA LEU A 784 -11.29 -52.06 17.06
C LEU A 784 -11.23 -50.72 17.83
N SER A 785 -12.20 -50.47 18.72
CA SER A 785 -12.28 -49.25 19.53
C SER A 785 -11.03 -49.02 20.40
N ALA A 786 -10.79 -47.75 20.77
CA ALA A 786 -9.78 -47.40 21.76
C ALA A 786 -10.12 -47.98 23.15
N ALA A 787 -11.42 -47.99 23.50
CA ALA A 787 -11.93 -48.55 24.76
C ALA A 787 -11.60 -50.04 24.91
N TYR A 788 -11.81 -50.85 23.87
CA TYR A 788 -11.47 -52.28 23.90
C TYR A 788 -9.97 -52.50 24.05
N ARG A 789 -9.13 -51.72 23.35
CA ARG A 789 -7.67 -51.81 23.50
C ARG A 789 -7.20 -51.49 24.91
N ALA A 790 -7.78 -50.47 25.55
CA ALA A 790 -7.47 -50.12 26.93
C ALA A 790 -7.85 -51.27 27.89
N VAL A 791 -9.08 -51.78 27.79
CA VAL A 791 -9.64 -52.79 28.71
C VAL A 791 -9.14 -54.23 28.44
N ALA A 792 -8.58 -54.50 27.26
CA ALA A 792 -8.04 -55.81 26.88
C ALA A 792 -6.51 -55.91 27.03
N GLY A 793 -5.79 -54.79 27.11
CA GLY A 793 -4.32 -54.76 27.24
C GLY A 793 -3.77 -55.01 28.65
N THR A 794 -4.64 -55.15 29.65
CA THR A 794 -4.33 -55.29 31.09
C THR A 794 -4.41 -56.73 31.62
N HIS A 795 -4.55 -57.73 30.75
CA HIS A 795 -4.55 -59.16 31.12
C HIS A 795 -3.53 -59.99 30.38
#